data_AF-A0A2F0ANP6-F1
#
_entry.id   AF-A0A2F0ANP6-F1
#
_cell.length_a   1.000
_cell.length_b   1.000
_cell.length_c   1.000
_cell.angle_alpha   90.00
_cell.angle_beta   90.00
_cell.angle_gamma   90.00
#
_symmetry.space_group_name_H-M   'P 1'
#
loop_
_entity.id
_entity.type
_entity.pdbx_description
1 polymer ?
#
loop_
_entity_poly.entity_id
_entity_poly.type
_entity_poly.pdbx_seq_one_letter_code
_entity_poly.pdbx_strand_id
1 'polypeptide(L)'
;MRVLILTGLLLLGSGTLSIVSAQGCEGTPFACAVDDAINAGLQHFRNQERGAGNFNEANSRHNFLGALTFLEKRQGVGWGGRAQGFQGMDPNDQAMVIRLIQNLIANEQSMTNGAAVPYIYVAGGNLMALAAYVATGGPDEVGAQVTASAAIANGVFSLQNNQGRQAPNNNGGWNYGAPQASGDLSTTQFAVAGLSAAANIIDGADQALPNVVNFLMASQNADGGSAYRPGQGSTSSMAASALWCYRLAQIPAGDPRPQNSLSWMRQNYTFDRMVGNAFNPTSTFYYMWAGEKALTVSEDDGLGGAIYADAFGDRDPAALGYPEEEPSHYFDYSYTLLQWQDANGAWGSQANGSPRGWTENSSHAFALLILERSLGGVCLDTDDDGLCGVDDNCPDVPNPDQADEDEDGIGDACDNCPKVINRSQDDTDMDGVGDACDRYICVPDGNPEVCDGIDNDCDNLVDALPDGSPVIDPTACATGLPGQCGQGHLECSAAGRVVCRADTSPIEEVCDLIDNDCDGTADEGLLNDCGTCGATPSESCNGNDDDCDGLVDEGADLCGGGDECVLGECASACEGGQGCPDGQYCAEGSCVSLCAGVECPAGRPCDSANGLCTDPCEGVECADGEYCVNGDCYGEGDCYEAGCPGTQLCREGVCIPNPCDGIECGDTSFCRDGQCVFSCAGISCPYGQDCVDGQCVEVNCGGVVCAEGQACADETCQEDNCNPDECGEGRTCLGGQCVDDPCSGVTCPANQRCQVIDGTAQCIADWNQNVEQPDMGMSETDMGSSDSDAGMGGAGGGGSDSDGGTGGAGGSGGSDSDGGTGGAGGDDSDDQSGSDSDADSDGEGCSCDVGSNDTPTPFALLLIAGLGLVRTRIRRER
;
A
#
# COMPACT_ATOMS: atom_id res chain seq x y z
N MET A 1 69.46 -13.66 -45.34
CA MET A 1 70.06 -14.98 -45.65
C MET A 1 69.28 -16.00 -44.84
N ARG A 2 68.47 -16.84 -45.52
CA ARG A 2 67.57 -17.92 -45.02
C ARG A 2 66.37 -17.49 -44.15
N VAL A 3 65.13 -17.95 -44.31
CA VAL A 3 64.30 -18.57 -45.37
C VAL A 3 62.85 -18.27 -44.90
N LEU A 4 62.01 -17.67 -45.77
CA LEU A 4 60.54 -17.69 -45.66
C LEU A 4 60.04 -19.07 -46.08
N ILE A 5 58.99 -19.61 -45.44
CA ILE A 5 57.92 -20.41 -46.07
C ILE A 5 56.69 -20.44 -45.15
N LEU A 6 55.58 -19.95 -45.71
CA LEU A 6 54.20 -20.17 -45.29
C LEU A 6 53.75 -21.62 -45.59
N THR A 7 52.94 -22.18 -44.70
CA THR A 7 51.80 -23.10 -44.95
C THR A 7 51.14 -23.28 -43.57
N GLY A 8 49.91 -22.86 -43.26
CA GLY A 8 48.66 -22.94 -44.00
C GLY A 8 47.79 -23.98 -43.30
N LEU A 9 46.75 -23.57 -42.56
CA LEU A 9 45.60 -24.42 -42.24
C LEU A 9 44.36 -23.56 -41.98
N LEU A 10 43.28 -23.92 -42.69
CA LEU A 10 41.94 -23.37 -42.61
C LEU A 10 41.40 -23.36 -41.17
N LEU A 11 40.69 -22.30 -40.80
CA LEU A 11 39.64 -22.35 -39.79
C LEU A 11 38.35 -21.83 -40.40
N LEU A 12 37.37 -22.73 -40.44
CA LEU A 12 35.98 -22.51 -40.74
C LEU A 12 35.39 -21.52 -39.72
N GLY A 13 34.55 -20.63 -40.22
CA GLY A 13 33.82 -19.66 -39.43
C GLY A 13 32.90 -20.34 -38.42
N SER A 14 33.06 -19.94 -37.17
CA SER A 14 32.01 -19.90 -36.17
C SER A 14 32.13 -18.49 -35.60
N GLY A 15 31.14 -17.65 -35.92
CA GLY A 15 31.07 -16.30 -35.36
C GLY A 15 30.73 -16.40 -33.89
N THR A 16 31.73 -16.66 -33.06
CA THR A 16 31.64 -16.37 -31.64
C THR A 16 31.61 -14.85 -31.53
N LEU A 17 30.56 -14.29 -30.92
CA LEU A 17 30.59 -12.92 -30.41
C LEU A 17 31.88 -12.79 -29.58
N SER A 18 32.84 -12.03 -30.10
CA SER A 18 33.95 -11.58 -29.28
C SER A 18 33.36 -10.63 -28.25
N ILE A 19 33.23 -11.11 -27.02
CA ILE A 19 33.08 -10.26 -25.84
C ILE A 19 34.34 -9.41 -25.79
N VAL A 20 34.28 -8.23 -26.42
CA VAL A 20 35.19 -7.15 -26.08
C VAL A 20 34.79 -6.81 -24.65
N SER A 21 35.63 -7.17 -23.68
CA SER A 21 35.47 -6.62 -22.34
C SER A 21 35.50 -5.10 -22.50
N ALA A 22 34.36 -4.44 -22.37
CA ALA A 22 34.29 -3.00 -22.31
C ALA A 22 35.10 -2.59 -21.07
N GLN A 23 36.32 -2.14 -21.32
CA GLN A 23 37.19 -1.62 -20.28
C GLN A 23 36.58 -0.28 -19.83
N GLY A 24 35.64 -0.34 -18.88
CA GLY A 24 34.99 0.84 -18.30
C GLY A 24 33.52 0.73 -17.86
N CYS A 25 32.85 -0.43 -17.92
CA CYS A 25 31.46 -0.53 -17.47
C CYS A 25 31.33 -0.92 -15.98
N GLU A 26 30.39 -0.30 -15.26
CA GLU A 26 30.17 -0.47 -13.81
C GLU A 26 29.16 -1.59 -13.45
N GLY A 27 28.49 -2.19 -14.44
CA GLY A 27 27.51 -3.29 -14.26
C GLY A 27 27.98 -4.65 -14.80
N THR A 28 27.07 -5.63 -14.86
CA THR A 28 27.31 -6.94 -15.51
C THR A 28 27.48 -6.76 -17.03
N PRO A 29 28.25 -7.62 -17.73
CA PRO A 29 28.36 -7.59 -19.19
C PRO A 29 27.02 -7.52 -19.92
N PHE A 30 25.97 -8.15 -19.38
CA PHE A 30 24.61 -8.05 -19.90
C PHE A 30 23.99 -6.67 -19.67
N ALA A 31 24.01 -6.15 -18.44
CA ALA A 31 23.49 -4.82 -18.14
C ALA A 31 24.18 -3.71 -18.96
N CYS A 32 25.48 -3.86 -19.25
CA CYS A 32 26.22 -2.95 -20.14
C CYS A 32 25.75 -3.05 -21.59
N ALA A 33 25.51 -4.27 -22.10
CA ALA A 33 25.01 -4.45 -23.44
C ALA A 33 23.60 -3.85 -23.59
N VAL A 34 22.77 -3.96 -22.54
CA VAL A 34 21.45 -3.32 -22.47
C VAL A 34 21.56 -1.79 -22.50
N ASP A 35 22.39 -1.18 -21.66
CA ASP A 35 22.56 0.28 -21.68
C ASP A 35 23.18 0.80 -22.99
N ASP A 36 24.17 0.10 -23.57
CA ASP A 36 24.71 0.42 -24.90
C ASP A 36 23.61 0.39 -25.98
N ALA A 37 22.72 -0.60 -25.90
CA ALA A 37 21.60 -0.72 -26.82
C ALA A 37 20.57 0.41 -26.62
N ILE A 38 20.21 0.73 -25.37
CA ILE A 38 19.35 1.88 -25.02
C ILE A 38 19.94 3.17 -25.61
N ASN A 39 21.23 3.43 -25.40
CA ASN A 39 21.88 4.65 -25.86
C ASN A 39 21.97 4.73 -27.39
N ALA A 40 22.29 3.62 -28.06
CA ALA A 40 22.22 3.54 -29.53
C ALA A 40 20.78 3.79 -30.03
N GLY A 41 19.78 3.27 -29.33
CA GLY A 41 18.38 3.48 -29.63
C GLY A 41 17.92 4.92 -29.45
N LEU A 42 18.30 5.58 -28.37
CA LEU A 42 18.00 7.01 -28.17
C LEU A 42 18.73 7.88 -29.20
N GLN A 43 19.96 7.53 -29.57
CA GLN A 43 20.67 8.22 -30.66
C GLN A 43 19.97 8.05 -32.01
N HIS A 44 19.43 6.85 -32.28
CA HIS A 44 18.59 6.65 -33.44
C HIS A 44 17.36 7.58 -33.39
N PHE A 45 16.68 7.64 -32.26
CA PHE A 45 15.51 8.52 -32.09
C PHE A 45 15.84 10.00 -32.34
N ARG A 46 16.95 10.49 -31.81
CA ARG A 46 17.43 11.86 -32.06
C ARG A 46 17.64 12.12 -33.55
N ASN A 47 18.17 11.16 -34.29
CA ASN A 47 18.37 11.28 -35.74
C ASN A 47 17.04 11.30 -36.53
N GLN A 48 15.96 10.78 -35.93
CA GLN A 48 14.63 10.73 -36.55
C GLN A 48 13.75 11.94 -36.24
N GLU A 49 14.12 12.81 -35.28
CA GLU A 49 13.32 14.02 -34.99
C GLU A 49 13.35 14.96 -36.20
N ARG A 50 12.18 15.23 -36.79
CA ARG A 50 12.05 16.05 -38.02
C ARG A 50 11.70 17.51 -37.73
N GLY A 51 11.88 17.96 -36.48
CA GLY A 51 11.42 19.24 -35.96
C GLY A 51 9.96 19.20 -35.47
N ALA A 52 9.60 20.15 -34.60
CA ALA A 52 8.27 20.29 -33.99
C ALA A 52 7.80 19.11 -33.11
N GLY A 53 8.74 18.29 -32.59
CA GLY A 53 8.40 17.23 -31.64
C GLY A 53 7.54 16.14 -32.26
N ASN A 54 7.74 15.86 -33.55
CA ASN A 54 7.02 14.81 -34.25
C ASN A 54 7.99 13.71 -34.70
N PHE A 55 7.76 12.51 -34.18
CA PHE A 55 8.50 11.31 -34.55
C PHE A 55 7.71 10.41 -35.51
N ASN A 56 6.49 10.78 -35.91
CA ASN A 56 5.70 9.96 -36.82
C ASN A 56 5.03 10.82 -37.89
N GLU A 57 5.48 10.69 -39.14
CA GLU A 57 5.02 11.54 -40.26
C GLU A 57 3.54 11.35 -40.61
N ALA A 58 2.92 10.23 -40.22
CA ALA A 58 1.54 9.91 -40.59
C ALA A 58 0.58 9.82 -39.40
N ASN A 59 1.08 9.69 -38.17
CA ASN A 59 0.23 9.40 -37.01
C ASN A 59 0.86 9.84 -35.67
N SER A 60 0.53 11.04 -35.20
CA SER A 60 0.99 11.61 -33.91
C SER A 60 0.53 10.84 -32.68
N ARG A 61 -0.37 9.86 -32.84
CA ARG A 61 -1.01 9.11 -31.73
C ARG A 61 -0.03 8.27 -30.88
N HIS A 62 1.21 8.06 -31.29
CA HIS A 62 2.23 7.34 -30.50
C HIS A 62 3.38 8.23 -30.03
N ASN A 63 3.30 9.54 -30.23
CA ASN A 63 4.40 10.45 -29.87
C ASN A 63 4.66 10.46 -28.35
N PHE A 64 3.67 10.10 -27.53
CA PHE A 64 3.85 9.95 -26.09
C PHE A 64 4.88 8.88 -25.72
N LEU A 65 4.97 7.78 -26.50
CA LEU A 65 5.99 6.76 -26.28
C LEU A 65 7.39 7.36 -26.48
N GLY A 66 7.56 8.23 -27.48
CA GLY A 66 8.79 8.97 -27.69
C GLY A 66 9.15 9.82 -26.47
N ALA A 67 8.20 10.60 -25.94
CA ALA A 67 8.42 11.39 -24.73
C ALA A 67 8.81 10.53 -23.53
N LEU A 68 8.09 9.44 -23.29
CA LEU A 68 8.38 8.48 -22.23
C LEU A 68 9.79 7.89 -22.37
N THR A 69 10.22 7.49 -23.57
CA THR A 69 11.59 6.92 -23.73
C THR A 69 12.71 7.86 -23.30
N PHE A 70 12.49 9.18 -23.35
CA PHE A 70 13.44 10.15 -22.80
C PHE A 70 13.22 10.37 -21.30
N LEU A 71 11.97 10.57 -20.86
CA LEU A 71 11.61 10.85 -19.45
C LEU A 71 11.96 9.72 -18.50
N GLU A 72 11.78 8.50 -18.97
CA GLU A 72 11.88 7.28 -18.19
C GLU A 72 13.25 6.62 -18.27
N LYS A 73 14.18 7.19 -19.05
CA LYS A 73 15.55 6.69 -19.09
C LYS A 73 16.08 6.62 -17.67
N ARG A 74 16.50 5.44 -17.20
CA ARG A 74 17.05 5.33 -15.84
C ARG A 74 18.46 5.89 -15.79
N GLN A 75 18.82 6.44 -14.63
CA GLN A 75 20.17 6.91 -14.38
C GLN A 75 21.10 5.71 -14.11
N GLY A 76 22.26 5.66 -14.78
CA GLY A 76 23.26 4.61 -14.57
C GLY A 76 23.02 3.34 -15.40
N VAL A 77 23.68 2.25 -15.00
CA VAL A 77 23.60 0.94 -15.68
C VAL A 77 22.75 -0.02 -14.85
N GLY A 78 21.79 -0.69 -15.48
CA GLY A 78 20.84 -1.56 -14.80
C GLY A 78 19.56 -0.82 -14.38
N TRP A 79 18.75 -1.46 -13.53
CA TRP A 79 17.40 -0.96 -13.24
C TRP A 79 17.26 -0.24 -11.88
N GLY A 80 18.26 -0.29 -11.00
CA GLY A 80 18.17 0.32 -9.65
C GLY A 80 18.27 1.86 -9.60
N GLY A 81 18.47 2.53 -10.74
CA GLY A 81 18.52 3.99 -10.80
C GLY A 81 17.13 4.63 -10.92
N ARG A 82 16.94 5.80 -10.29
CA ARG A 82 15.74 6.65 -10.49
C ARG A 82 15.61 7.05 -11.96
N ALA A 83 14.39 7.34 -12.39
CA ALA A 83 14.15 7.92 -13.71
C ALA A 83 14.92 9.24 -13.87
N GLN A 84 15.54 9.45 -15.04
CA GLN A 84 16.29 10.66 -15.36
C GLN A 84 15.37 11.88 -15.30
N GLY A 85 14.13 11.73 -15.76
CA GLY A 85 13.16 12.81 -15.75
C GLY A 85 13.58 13.99 -16.61
N PHE A 86 12.73 15.00 -16.70
CA PHE A 86 12.98 16.19 -17.51
C PHE A 86 14.20 16.98 -17.04
N GLN A 87 14.30 17.23 -15.73
CA GLN A 87 15.43 17.99 -15.17
C GLN A 87 16.77 17.28 -15.37
N GLY A 88 16.81 15.94 -15.44
CA GLY A 88 18.04 15.18 -15.62
C GLY A 88 18.57 15.10 -17.05
N MET A 89 17.82 15.55 -18.08
CA MET A 89 18.19 15.44 -19.50
C MET A 89 19.17 16.50 -20.03
N ASP A 90 19.89 16.20 -21.13
CA ASP A 90 20.69 17.21 -21.87
C ASP A 90 19.77 18.28 -22.47
N PRO A 91 20.19 19.56 -22.55
CA PRO A 91 19.36 20.64 -23.08
C PRO A 91 18.77 20.40 -24.49
N ASN A 92 19.46 19.64 -25.35
CA ASN A 92 18.90 19.30 -26.66
C ASN A 92 17.73 18.30 -26.52
N ASP A 93 17.86 17.33 -25.61
CA ASP A 93 16.80 16.39 -25.28
C ASP A 93 15.66 17.11 -24.53
N GLN A 94 15.94 18.02 -23.59
CA GLN A 94 14.93 18.87 -22.96
C GLN A 94 14.16 19.70 -23.99
N ALA A 95 14.86 20.36 -24.92
CA ALA A 95 14.21 21.13 -25.98
C ALA A 95 13.35 20.24 -26.89
N MET A 96 13.81 19.01 -27.14
CA MET A 96 13.06 18.03 -27.92
C MET A 96 11.83 17.52 -27.18
N VAL A 97 11.95 17.24 -25.88
CA VAL A 97 10.84 16.84 -25.00
C VAL A 97 9.84 17.99 -24.85
N ILE A 98 10.26 19.24 -24.69
CA ILE A 98 9.34 20.41 -24.71
C ILE A 98 8.53 20.43 -26.01
N ARG A 99 9.18 20.23 -27.17
CA ARG A 99 8.48 20.16 -28.46
C ARG A 99 7.53 18.96 -28.53
N LEU A 100 7.92 17.81 -27.98
CA LEU A 100 7.05 16.64 -27.87
C LEU A 100 5.82 16.97 -27.03
N ILE A 101 6.00 17.48 -25.82
CA ILE A 101 4.92 17.84 -24.91
C ILE A 101 3.99 18.86 -25.57
N GLN A 102 4.54 19.89 -26.22
CA GLN A 102 3.77 20.84 -27.02
C GLN A 102 2.95 20.12 -28.11
N ASN A 103 3.53 19.15 -28.80
CA ASN A 103 2.87 18.34 -29.82
C ASN A 103 1.75 17.45 -29.24
N LEU A 104 1.96 16.83 -28.07
CA LEU A 104 0.96 16.00 -27.40
C LEU A 104 -0.28 16.84 -27.02
N ILE A 105 -0.06 18.03 -26.44
CA ILE A 105 -1.13 18.95 -26.07
C ILE A 105 -1.88 19.42 -27.33
N ALA A 106 -1.16 19.78 -28.39
CA ALA A 106 -1.77 20.35 -29.57
C ALA A 106 -2.57 19.35 -30.43
N ASN A 107 -2.25 18.05 -30.39
CA ASN A 107 -2.80 17.04 -31.31
C ASN A 107 -3.83 16.10 -30.70
N GLU A 108 -4.14 16.24 -29.41
CA GLU A 108 -5.22 15.50 -28.75
C GLU A 108 -6.21 16.49 -28.15
N GLN A 109 -7.42 16.57 -28.72
CA GLN A 109 -8.40 17.59 -28.36
C GLN A 109 -8.76 17.54 -26.86
N SER A 110 -8.77 16.35 -26.28
CA SER A 110 -9.02 16.16 -24.85
C SER A 110 -7.94 16.78 -23.95
N MET A 111 -6.74 17.08 -24.45
CA MET A 111 -5.70 17.81 -23.68
C MET A 111 -5.93 19.31 -23.64
N THR A 112 -6.69 19.88 -24.58
CA THR A 112 -6.98 21.34 -24.61
C THR A 112 -8.39 21.67 -24.16
N ASN A 113 -9.30 20.69 -24.20
CA ASN A 113 -10.67 20.81 -23.77
C ASN A 113 -11.14 19.48 -23.17
N GLY A 114 -11.22 19.40 -21.85
CA GLY A 114 -11.65 18.17 -21.17
C GLY A 114 -13.04 17.67 -21.59
N ALA A 115 -13.93 18.52 -22.09
CA ALA A 115 -15.26 18.10 -22.57
C ALA A 115 -15.23 17.40 -23.93
N ALA A 116 -14.09 17.40 -24.63
CA ALA A 116 -13.94 16.64 -25.86
C ALA A 116 -13.95 15.14 -25.58
N VAL A 117 -14.51 14.37 -26.53
CA VAL A 117 -14.42 12.91 -26.50
C VAL A 117 -12.98 12.55 -26.90
N PRO A 118 -12.22 11.90 -26.01
CA PRO A 118 -10.83 11.58 -26.25
C PRO A 118 -10.72 10.41 -27.21
N TYR A 119 -9.60 10.33 -27.92
CA TYR A 119 -9.16 9.03 -28.41
C TYR A 119 -8.37 8.33 -27.30
N ILE A 120 -9.02 7.38 -26.62
CA ILE A 120 -8.66 6.98 -25.25
C ILE A 120 -7.19 6.60 -25.07
N TYR A 121 -6.64 5.76 -25.94
CA TYR A 121 -5.25 5.32 -25.73
C TYR A 121 -4.25 6.47 -25.88
N VAL A 122 -4.58 7.47 -26.71
CA VAL A 122 -3.73 8.65 -26.93
C VAL A 122 -3.83 9.59 -25.76
N ALA A 123 -5.06 9.85 -25.28
CA ALA A 123 -5.25 10.66 -24.09
C ALA A 123 -4.56 10.03 -22.88
N GLY A 124 -4.72 8.72 -22.66
CA GLY A 124 -4.03 7.98 -21.61
C GLY A 124 -2.51 8.02 -21.73
N GLY A 125 -1.97 7.69 -22.90
CA GLY A 125 -0.53 7.77 -23.15
C GLY A 125 0.04 9.19 -23.03
N ASN A 126 -0.70 10.21 -23.47
CA ASN A 126 -0.31 11.61 -23.32
C ASN A 126 -0.27 12.00 -21.85
N LEU A 127 -1.24 11.56 -21.03
CA LEU A 127 -1.21 11.78 -19.59
C LEU A 127 0.01 11.15 -18.93
N MET A 128 0.35 9.91 -19.30
CA MET A 128 1.58 9.24 -18.83
C MET A 128 2.82 10.13 -19.06
N ALA A 129 2.99 10.62 -20.30
CA ALA A 129 4.12 11.46 -20.67
C ALA A 129 4.09 12.86 -20.03
N LEU A 130 2.92 13.50 -19.97
CA LEU A 130 2.74 14.83 -19.38
C LEU A 130 2.97 14.81 -17.88
N ALA A 131 2.43 13.80 -17.19
CA ALA A 131 2.60 13.63 -15.76
C ALA A 131 4.07 13.40 -15.44
N ALA A 132 4.73 12.43 -16.08
CA ALA A 132 6.17 12.23 -15.91
C ALA A 132 6.98 13.50 -16.20
N TYR A 133 6.61 14.28 -17.22
CA TYR A 133 7.26 15.55 -17.54
C TYR A 133 7.13 16.61 -16.44
N VAL A 134 5.91 16.87 -15.95
CA VAL A 134 5.67 17.87 -14.90
C VAL A 134 6.29 17.42 -13.58
N ALA A 135 6.08 16.15 -13.23
CA ALA A 135 6.57 15.51 -12.02
C ALA A 135 8.09 15.60 -11.88
N THR A 136 8.79 15.56 -13.02
CA THR A 136 10.25 15.64 -13.07
C THR A 136 10.77 17.03 -13.43
N GLY A 137 9.95 18.06 -13.21
CA GLY A 137 10.34 19.47 -13.25
C GLY A 137 10.34 20.13 -14.63
N GLY A 138 9.51 19.62 -15.55
CA GLY A 138 9.21 20.25 -16.83
C GLY A 138 8.57 21.64 -16.68
N PRO A 139 8.98 22.66 -17.46
CA PRO A 139 8.31 23.95 -17.43
C PRO A 139 6.85 23.83 -17.87
N ASP A 140 5.95 24.41 -17.08
CA ASP A 140 4.51 24.36 -17.34
C ASP A 140 4.14 25.05 -18.67
N GLU A 141 4.85 26.13 -18.99
CA GLU A 141 4.69 26.90 -20.22
C GLU A 141 5.56 26.34 -21.36
N VAL A 142 4.98 25.40 -22.11
CA VAL A 142 5.65 24.73 -23.26
C VAL A 142 5.38 25.40 -24.61
N GLY A 143 4.62 26.50 -24.63
CA GLY A 143 4.21 27.18 -25.87
C GLY A 143 3.08 26.45 -26.63
N ALA A 144 2.30 25.62 -25.95
CA ALA A 144 1.06 25.03 -26.48
C ALA A 144 -0.16 25.93 -26.24
N GLN A 145 -1.35 25.47 -26.62
CA GLN A 145 -2.61 26.22 -26.42
C GLN A 145 -2.99 26.39 -24.94
N VAL A 146 -2.54 25.45 -24.10
CA VAL A 146 -2.70 25.43 -22.65
C VAL A 146 -1.37 25.01 -22.02
N THR A 147 -1.18 25.25 -20.72
CA THR A 147 0.00 24.79 -19.99
C THR A 147 0.01 23.27 -19.83
N ALA A 148 1.16 22.67 -19.50
CA ALA A 148 1.28 21.23 -19.31
C ALA A 148 0.36 20.72 -18.18
N SER A 149 0.31 21.41 -17.04
CA SER A 149 -0.56 21.08 -15.90
C SER A 149 -2.04 21.25 -16.27
N ALA A 150 -2.38 22.29 -17.03
CA ALA A 150 -3.74 22.46 -17.56
C ALA A 150 -4.12 21.34 -18.54
N ALA A 151 -3.16 20.84 -19.32
CA ALA A 151 -3.38 19.72 -20.22
C ALA A 151 -3.60 18.40 -19.47
N ILE A 152 -2.83 18.15 -18.40
CA ILE A 152 -3.04 17.00 -17.51
C ILE A 152 -4.45 17.07 -16.92
N ALA A 153 -4.86 18.22 -16.37
CA ALA A 153 -6.19 18.41 -15.80
C ALA A 153 -7.32 18.16 -16.83
N ASN A 154 -7.17 18.66 -18.06
CA ASN A 154 -8.12 18.41 -19.14
C ASN A 154 -8.21 16.93 -19.51
N GLY A 155 -7.06 16.26 -19.63
CA GLY A 155 -6.99 14.84 -19.97
C GLY A 155 -7.61 13.94 -18.90
N VAL A 156 -7.32 14.22 -17.62
CA VAL A 156 -7.93 13.54 -16.47
C VAL A 156 -9.45 13.66 -16.53
N PHE A 157 -9.98 14.89 -16.67
CA PHE A 157 -11.42 15.12 -16.77
C PHE A 157 -12.04 14.37 -17.96
N SER A 158 -11.37 14.39 -19.11
CA SER A 158 -11.85 13.73 -20.32
C SER A 158 -11.92 12.21 -20.15
N LEU A 159 -10.85 11.56 -19.66
CA LEU A 159 -10.84 10.12 -19.46
C LEU A 159 -11.90 9.66 -18.46
N GLN A 160 -12.06 10.38 -17.34
CA GLN A 160 -13.06 10.07 -16.33
C GLN A 160 -14.49 10.19 -16.86
N ASN A 161 -14.78 11.23 -17.66
CA ASN A 161 -16.12 11.42 -18.24
C ASN A 161 -16.47 10.36 -19.31
N ASN A 162 -15.46 9.69 -19.85
CA ASN A 162 -15.62 8.72 -20.94
C ASN A 162 -15.44 7.25 -20.49
N GLN A 163 -15.40 6.97 -19.18
CA GLN A 163 -15.43 5.60 -18.64
C GLN A 163 -16.81 4.95 -18.82
N GLY A 164 -16.83 3.67 -19.23
CA GLY A 164 -18.04 2.89 -19.45
C GLY A 164 -18.82 2.61 -18.16
N ARG A 165 -20.16 2.57 -18.26
CA ARG A 165 -21.09 2.35 -17.12
C ARG A 165 -22.12 1.25 -17.37
N GLN A 166 -21.95 0.46 -18.42
CA GLN A 166 -22.94 -0.51 -18.88
C GLN A 166 -22.42 -1.93 -18.71
N ALA A 167 -22.97 -2.67 -17.75
CA ALA A 167 -22.72 -4.09 -17.63
C ALA A 167 -23.48 -4.88 -18.72
N PRO A 168 -22.95 -6.02 -19.22
CA PRO A 168 -21.63 -6.57 -18.90
C PRO A 168 -20.51 -6.05 -19.82
N ASN A 169 -20.84 -5.40 -20.94
CA ASN A 169 -19.91 -5.17 -22.04
C ASN A 169 -18.93 -4.02 -21.82
N ASN A 170 -19.24 -3.06 -20.95
CA ASN A 170 -18.38 -1.93 -20.64
C ASN A 170 -18.76 -1.28 -19.30
N ASN A 171 -18.56 -2.02 -18.21
CA ASN A 171 -18.71 -1.50 -16.86
C ASN A 171 -17.32 -1.25 -16.27
N GLY A 172 -16.83 0.00 -16.29
CA GLY A 172 -15.51 0.38 -15.79
C GLY A 172 -14.36 0.36 -16.79
N GLY A 173 -14.60 -0.11 -18.02
CA GLY A 173 -13.62 -0.09 -19.10
C GLY A 173 -13.71 1.17 -19.96
N TRP A 174 -12.86 1.24 -20.97
CA TRP A 174 -12.89 2.28 -21.99
C TRP A 174 -12.93 1.70 -23.40
N ASN A 175 -13.48 2.48 -24.32
CA ASN A 175 -13.47 2.22 -25.74
C ASN A 175 -12.76 3.38 -26.46
N TYR A 176 -12.11 3.11 -27.58
CA TYR A 176 -11.35 4.07 -28.39
C TYR A 176 -11.92 5.48 -28.50
N GLY A 177 -13.22 5.66 -28.76
CA GLY A 177 -13.84 6.99 -28.87
C GLY A 177 -15.36 7.00 -28.70
N ALA A 178 -15.94 5.89 -28.23
CA ALA A 178 -17.38 5.74 -28.03
C ALA A 178 -17.65 5.22 -26.61
N PRO A 179 -17.83 6.08 -25.61
CA PRO A 179 -17.90 5.70 -24.18
C PRO A 179 -18.99 4.69 -23.84
N GLN A 180 -20.07 4.66 -24.61
CA GLN A 180 -21.21 3.76 -24.42
C GLN A 180 -21.11 2.47 -25.25
N ALA A 181 -20.07 2.32 -26.07
CA ALA A 181 -19.80 1.08 -26.80
C ALA A 181 -19.13 0.04 -25.87
N SER A 182 -18.98 -1.19 -26.35
CA SER A 182 -18.24 -2.25 -25.63
C SER A 182 -16.82 -1.80 -25.30
N GLY A 183 -16.39 -2.04 -24.06
CA GLY A 183 -15.05 -1.71 -23.60
C GLY A 183 -14.00 -2.56 -24.29
N ASP A 184 -12.76 -2.09 -24.27
CA ASP A 184 -11.62 -2.73 -24.90
C ASP A 184 -10.38 -2.63 -24.02
N LEU A 185 -9.85 -3.78 -23.58
CA LEU A 185 -8.75 -3.86 -22.63
C LEU A 185 -7.44 -3.26 -23.19
N SER A 186 -7.26 -3.27 -24.51
CA SER A 186 -6.10 -2.65 -25.15
C SER A 186 -6.07 -1.13 -25.00
N THR A 187 -7.22 -0.48 -24.86
CA THR A 187 -7.32 0.97 -24.61
C THR A 187 -7.47 1.29 -23.13
N THR A 188 -8.17 0.42 -22.41
CA THR A 188 -8.39 0.54 -20.96
C THR A 188 -7.06 0.64 -20.21
N GLN A 189 -6.05 -0.14 -20.59
CA GLN A 189 -4.73 -0.09 -19.92
C GLN A 189 -4.05 1.29 -20.00
N PHE A 190 -4.20 2.01 -21.11
CA PHE A 190 -3.57 3.32 -21.27
C PHE A 190 -4.34 4.39 -20.51
N ALA A 191 -5.67 4.26 -20.45
CA ALA A 191 -6.48 5.12 -19.59
C ALA A 191 -6.09 4.93 -18.12
N VAL A 192 -5.98 3.67 -17.67
CA VAL A 192 -5.54 3.31 -16.32
C VAL A 192 -4.14 3.87 -16.02
N ALA A 193 -3.17 3.60 -16.90
CA ALA A 193 -1.81 4.08 -16.74
C ALA A 193 -1.71 5.61 -16.73
N GLY A 194 -2.39 6.30 -17.65
CA GLY A 194 -2.39 7.76 -17.70
C GLY A 194 -3.01 8.42 -16.48
N LEU A 195 -4.13 7.86 -15.99
CA LEU A 195 -4.76 8.35 -14.77
C LEU A 195 -3.91 8.07 -13.52
N SER A 196 -3.26 6.90 -13.45
CA SER A 196 -2.33 6.56 -12.37
C SER A 196 -1.10 7.49 -12.37
N ALA A 197 -0.46 7.71 -13.53
CA ALA A 197 0.65 8.67 -13.62
C ALA A 197 0.22 10.09 -13.24
N ALA A 198 -0.97 10.53 -13.65
CA ALA A 198 -1.46 11.88 -13.36
C ALA A 198 -1.84 12.11 -11.89
N ALA A 199 -2.03 11.05 -11.10
CA ALA A 199 -2.41 11.15 -9.68
C ALA A 199 -1.36 11.91 -8.86
N ASN A 200 -0.10 11.76 -9.26
CA ASN A 200 1.06 12.49 -8.75
C ASN A 200 1.07 14.01 -8.95
N ILE A 201 0.21 14.53 -9.83
CA ILE A 201 0.22 15.94 -10.24
C ILE A 201 -1.14 16.59 -10.03
N ILE A 202 -2.20 15.81 -10.25
CA ILE A 202 -3.58 16.25 -10.14
C ILE A 202 -4.29 15.34 -9.15
N ASP A 203 -4.61 15.90 -7.99
CA ASP A 203 -5.41 15.24 -6.97
C ASP A 203 -6.70 14.65 -7.59
N GLY A 204 -6.90 13.34 -7.38
CA GLY A 204 -8.08 12.62 -7.84
C GLY A 204 -8.05 12.17 -9.30
N ALA A 205 -6.89 12.18 -9.96
CA ALA A 205 -6.76 11.58 -11.28
C ALA A 205 -7.06 10.06 -11.28
N ASP A 206 -6.63 9.36 -10.24
CA ASP A 206 -6.81 7.92 -9.99
C ASP A 206 -8.25 7.50 -9.61
N GLN A 207 -9.20 8.42 -9.44
CA GLN A 207 -10.57 8.12 -9.00
C GLN A 207 -11.35 7.11 -9.87
N ALA A 208 -10.98 6.97 -11.14
CA ALA A 208 -11.64 6.01 -12.04
C ALA A 208 -11.02 4.59 -11.99
N LEU A 209 -9.86 4.41 -11.36
CA LEU A 209 -9.12 3.15 -11.35
C LEU A 209 -9.89 2.01 -10.66
N PRO A 210 -10.57 2.18 -9.51
CA PRO A 210 -11.27 1.07 -8.86
C PRO A 210 -12.38 0.43 -9.71
N ASN A 211 -13.07 1.22 -10.56
CA ASN A 211 -14.13 0.71 -11.43
C ASN A 211 -13.59 -0.25 -12.50
N VAL A 212 -12.31 -0.15 -12.85
CA VAL A 212 -11.70 -0.96 -13.91
C VAL A 212 -11.81 -2.45 -13.62
N VAL A 213 -11.78 -2.84 -12.34
CA VAL A 213 -11.86 -4.24 -11.89
C VAL A 213 -13.10 -4.94 -12.45
N ASN A 214 -14.25 -4.27 -12.53
CA ASN A 214 -15.48 -4.83 -13.10
C ASN A 214 -15.30 -5.25 -14.58
N PHE A 215 -14.60 -4.42 -15.34
CA PHE A 215 -14.32 -4.68 -16.74
C PHE A 215 -13.22 -5.74 -16.90
N LEU A 216 -12.20 -5.74 -16.03
CA LEU A 216 -11.14 -6.75 -16.03
C LEU A 216 -11.72 -8.14 -15.75
N MET A 217 -12.61 -8.27 -14.76
CA MET A 217 -13.29 -9.54 -14.45
C MET A 217 -14.21 -9.99 -15.60
N ALA A 218 -14.96 -9.07 -16.20
CA ALA A 218 -15.80 -9.40 -17.35
C ALA A 218 -14.98 -9.81 -18.59
N SER A 219 -13.73 -9.35 -18.68
CA SER A 219 -12.80 -9.66 -19.77
C SER A 219 -11.93 -10.89 -19.48
N GLN A 220 -11.91 -11.38 -18.23
CA GLN A 220 -11.23 -12.61 -17.82
C GLN A 220 -12.14 -13.81 -18.08
N ASN A 221 -11.63 -14.82 -18.79
CA ASN A 221 -12.33 -16.06 -19.07
C ASN A 221 -12.10 -17.09 -17.96
N ALA A 222 -12.89 -18.15 -17.96
CA ALA A 222 -12.79 -19.25 -17.00
C ALA A 222 -11.43 -19.99 -17.02
N ASP A 223 -10.62 -19.81 -18.08
CA ASP A 223 -9.26 -20.34 -18.13
C ASP A 223 -8.25 -19.51 -17.31
N GLY A 224 -8.65 -18.33 -16.81
CA GLY A 224 -7.79 -17.37 -16.11
C GLY A 224 -7.13 -16.33 -17.03
N GLY A 225 -7.23 -16.52 -18.35
CA GLY A 225 -6.73 -15.59 -19.34
C GLY A 225 -7.70 -14.45 -19.59
N SER A 226 -7.20 -13.34 -20.15
CA SER A 226 -8.04 -12.18 -20.48
C SER A 226 -8.11 -11.93 -21.98
N ALA A 227 -9.24 -11.38 -22.42
CA ALA A 227 -9.51 -11.04 -23.80
C ALA A 227 -9.60 -9.52 -24.01
N TYR A 228 -9.64 -9.10 -25.29
CA TYR A 228 -9.83 -7.68 -25.62
C TYR A 228 -11.18 -7.17 -25.13
N ARG A 229 -12.22 -8.01 -25.21
CA ARG A 229 -13.60 -7.70 -24.80
C ARG A 229 -14.23 -8.89 -24.09
N PRO A 230 -15.22 -8.65 -23.21
CA PRO A 230 -15.99 -9.72 -22.58
C PRO A 230 -16.54 -10.74 -23.60
N GLY A 231 -16.36 -12.03 -23.30
CA GLY A 231 -16.82 -13.14 -24.14
C GLY A 231 -15.97 -13.47 -25.36
N GLN A 232 -14.80 -12.84 -25.54
CA GLN A 232 -13.81 -13.20 -26.56
C GLN A 232 -12.73 -14.14 -26.01
N GLY A 233 -11.95 -14.77 -26.89
CA GLY A 233 -10.87 -15.69 -26.48
C GLY A 233 -9.69 -15.01 -25.79
N SER A 234 -9.10 -15.70 -24.82
CA SER A 234 -7.94 -15.24 -24.05
C SER A 234 -6.71 -15.04 -24.93
N THR A 235 -5.95 -13.99 -24.66
CA THR A 235 -4.66 -13.71 -25.32
C THR A 235 -3.61 -13.30 -24.30
N SER A 236 -2.35 -13.56 -24.62
CA SER A 236 -1.24 -13.28 -23.70
C SER A 236 -1.00 -11.80 -23.45
N SER A 237 -1.15 -10.95 -24.46
CA SER A 237 -1.03 -9.50 -24.28
C SER A 237 -2.16 -8.93 -23.44
N MET A 238 -3.38 -9.44 -23.57
CA MET A 238 -4.52 -8.99 -22.76
C MET A 238 -4.47 -9.55 -21.34
N ALA A 239 -4.01 -10.79 -21.12
CA ALA A 239 -3.74 -11.32 -19.79
C ALA A 239 -2.69 -10.47 -19.05
N ALA A 240 -1.59 -10.12 -19.73
CA ALA A 240 -0.56 -9.24 -19.18
C ALA A 240 -1.10 -7.81 -18.94
N SER A 241 -1.88 -7.27 -19.88
CA SER A 241 -2.50 -5.95 -19.72
C SER A 241 -3.48 -5.91 -18.54
N ALA A 242 -4.26 -6.98 -18.34
CA ALA A 242 -5.15 -7.13 -17.18
C ALA A 242 -4.35 -7.16 -15.88
N LEU A 243 -3.27 -7.94 -15.82
CA LEU A 243 -2.37 -8.02 -14.66
C LEU A 243 -1.77 -6.64 -14.32
N TRP A 244 -1.26 -5.92 -15.32
CA TRP A 244 -0.75 -4.57 -15.12
C TRP A 244 -1.85 -3.61 -14.62
N CYS A 245 -3.05 -3.67 -15.20
CA CYS A 245 -4.18 -2.85 -14.73
C CYS A 245 -4.60 -3.21 -13.29
N TYR A 246 -4.56 -4.49 -12.90
CA TYR A 246 -4.83 -4.90 -11.53
C TYR A 246 -3.83 -4.26 -10.57
N ARG A 247 -2.53 -4.29 -10.90
CA ARG A 247 -1.49 -3.70 -10.05
C ARG A 247 -1.59 -2.18 -9.97
N LEU A 248 -1.86 -1.49 -11.09
CA LEU A 248 -2.11 -0.05 -11.10
C LEU A 248 -3.40 0.35 -10.40
N ALA A 249 -4.38 -0.55 -10.31
CA ALA A 249 -5.55 -0.42 -9.46
C ALA A 249 -5.27 -0.86 -8.00
N GLN A 250 -3.99 -0.94 -7.60
CA GLN A 250 -3.49 -1.32 -6.28
C GLN A 250 -4.01 -2.67 -5.76
N ILE A 251 -4.27 -3.63 -6.66
CA ILE A 251 -4.60 -5.00 -6.27
C ILE A 251 -3.30 -5.75 -5.96
N PRO A 252 -3.09 -6.30 -4.75
CA PRO A 252 -1.86 -7.02 -4.36
C PRO A 252 -1.49 -8.13 -5.34
N ALA A 253 -0.19 -8.36 -5.55
CA ALA A 253 0.27 -9.38 -6.50
C ALA A 253 -0.18 -10.79 -6.06
N GLY A 254 -0.24 -11.05 -4.75
CA GLY A 254 -0.77 -12.30 -4.19
C GLY A 254 -2.29 -12.52 -4.32
N ASP A 255 -3.09 -11.54 -4.77
CA ASP A 255 -4.55 -11.67 -4.86
C ASP A 255 -4.98 -12.69 -5.96
N PRO A 256 -6.05 -13.49 -5.76
CA PRO A 256 -6.53 -14.45 -6.74
C PRO A 256 -6.72 -13.91 -8.17
N ARG A 257 -7.08 -12.63 -8.34
CA ARG A 257 -7.34 -12.02 -9.66
C ARG A 257 -6.04 -11.85 -10.47
N PRO A 258 -4.98 -11.19 -9.96
CA PRO A 258 -3.63 -11.29 -10.49
C PRO A 258 -3.12 -12.72 -10.62
N GLN A 259 -3.29 -13.56 -9.60
CA GLN A 259 -2.78 -14.93 -9.59
C GLN A 259 -3.41 -15.83 -10.66
N ASN A 260 -4.69 -15.64 -11.00
CA ASN A 260 -5.33 -16.32 -12.13
C ASN A 260 -4.69 -15.93 -13.46
N SER A 261 -4.39 -14.63 -13.63
CA SER A 261 -3.74 -14.11 -14.83
C SER A 261 -2.29 -14.62 -14.93
N LEU A 262 -1.55 -14.62 -13.82
CA LEU A 262 -0.19 -15.15 -13.69
C LEU A 262 -0.13 -16.66 -13.93
N SER A 263 -1.10 -17.41 -13.41
CA SER A 263 -1.22 -18.86 -13.65
C SER A 263 -1.50 -19.17 -15.11
N TRP A 264 -2.43 -18.44 -15.74
CA TRP A 264 -2.70 -18.58 -17.16
C TRP A 264 -1.46 -18.20 -17.98
N MET A 265 -0.79 -17.10 -17.62
CA MET A 265 0.46 -16.68 -18.26
C MET A 265 1.52 -17.77 -18.12
N ARG A 266 1.80 -18.34 -16.94
CA ARG A 266 2.78 -19.42 -16.80
C ARG A 266 2.50 -20.62 -17.74
N GLN A 267 1.23 -20.95 -17.98
CA GLN A 267 0.85 -22.08 -18.82
C GLN A 267 0.83 -21.76 -20.32
N ASN A 268 0.58 -20.51 -20.70
CA ASN A 268 0.27 -20.12 -22.08
C ASN A 268 1.21 -19.04 -22.67
N TYR A 269 1.88 -18.29 -21.80
CA TYR A 269 2.89 -17.29 -22.10
C TYR A 269 4.22 -18.00 -22.38
N THR A 270 4.37 -18.55 -23.58
CA THR A 270 5.67 -19.02 -24.04
C THR A 270 6.33 -17.90 -24.84
N PHE A 271 7.43 -17.39 -24.29
CA PHE A 271 8.25 -16.35 -24.89
C PHE A 271 8.55 -16.68 -26.37
N ASP A 272 8.95 -17.92 -26.66
CA ASP A 272 9.26 -18.41 -28.01
C ASP A 272 8.09 -18.33 -29.00
N ARG A 273 6.84 -18.42 -28.52
CA ARG A 273 5.68 -18.28 -29.40
C ARG A 273 5.46 -16.82 -29.75
N MET A 274 5.67 -15.89 -28.81
CA MET A 274 5.56 -14.44 -29.03
C MET A 274 6.61 -13.90 -29.99
N VAL A 275 7.85 -14.37 -29.85
CA VAL A 275 8.97 -13.92 -30.69
C VAL A 275 9.16 -14.78 -31.94
N GLY A 276 8.58 -15.99 -31.95
CA GLY A 276 8.46 -16.84 -33.13
C GLY A 276 7.39 -16.33 -34.08
N ASN A 277 7.45 -16.74 -35.35
CA ASN A 277 6.54 -16.32 -36.44
C ASN A 277 5.05 -16.73 -36.25
N ALA A 278 4.61 -17.05 -35.04
CA ALA A 278 3.27 -17.52 -34.71
C ALA A 278 2.25 -16.40 -34.44
N PHE A 279 2.71 -15.19 -34.08
CA PHE A 279 1.84 -14.00 -33.94
C PHE A 279 2.00 -13.05 -35.13
N ASN A 280 1.03 -12.15 -35.31
CA ASN A 280 1.15 -11.08 -36.31
C ASN A 280 2.43 -10.27 -36.03
N PRO A 281 3.44 -10.32 -36.91
CA PRO A 281 4.77 -9.78 -36.63
C PRO A 281 4.75 -8.28 -36.34
N THR A 282 3.70 -7.56 -36.77
CA THR A 282 3.53 -6.13 -36.51
C THR A 282 3.43 -5.79 -35.03
N SER A 283 2.87 -6.67 -34.19
CA SER A 283 2.52 -6.37 -32.79
C SER A 283 3.50 -6.91 -31.75
N THR A 284 4.59 -7.56 -32.18
CA THR A 284 5.51 -8.27 -31.29
C THR A 284 6.08 -7.38 -30.19
N PHE A 285 6.56 -6.17 -30.53
CA PHE A 285 7.14 -5.25 -29.55
C PHE A 285 6.14 -4.79 -28.49
N TYR A 286 4.89 -4.53 -28.90
CA TYR A 286 3.82 -4.19 -27.97
C TYR A 286 3.48 -5.37 -27.02
N TYR A 287 3.49 -6.60 -27.53
CA TYR A 287 3.24 -7.79 -26.70
C TYR A 287 4.37 -8.09 -25.71
N MET A 288 5.61 -7.86 -26.12
CA MET A 288 6.77 -7.93 -25.22
C MET A 288 6.66 -6.86 -24.13
N TRP A 289 6.31 -5.62 -24.49
CA TRP A 289 6.12 -4.53 -23.52
C TRP A 289 4.94 -4.79 -22.57
N ALA A 290 3.84 -5.38 -23.07
CA ALA A 290 2.74 -5.79 -22.21
C ALA A 290 3.18 -6.85 -21.18
N GLY A 291 3.95 -7.85 -21.61
CA GLY A 291 4.47 -8.90 -20.73
C GLY A 291 5.49 -8.37 -19.72
N GLU A 292 6.45 -7.58 -20.18
CA GLU A 292 7.48 -6.96 -19.34
C GLU A 292 6.83 -6.16 -18.21
N LYS A 293 5.99 -5.17 -18.51
CA LYS A 293 5.38 -4.34 -17.46
C LYS A 293 4.61 -5.16 -16.46
N ALA A 294 3.79 -6.09 -16.95
CA ALA A 294 2.92 -6.91 -16.11
C ALA A 294 3.70 -7.78 -15.13
N LEU A 295 4.83 -8.33 -15.57
CA LEU A 295 5.71 -9.12 -14.71
C LEU A 295 6.53 -8.23 -13.79
N THR A 296 7.06 -7.10 -14.28
CA THR A 296 7.77 -6.11 -13.45
C THR A 296 6.93 -5.62 -12.27
N VAL A 297 5.62 -5.38 -12.44
CA VAL A 297 4.74 -5.00 -11.32
C VAL A 297 4.29 -6.16 -10.43
N SER A 298 4.65 -7.40 -10.76
CA SER A 298 4.23 -8.62 -10.05
C SER A 298 5.40 -9.35 -9.39
N GLU A 299 6.45 -8.60 -9.02
CA GLU A 299 7.52 -9.08 -8.13
C GLU A 299 6.93 -9.45 -6.74
N ASP A 300 7.65 -10.27 -5.98
CA ASP A 300 7.17 -10.81 -4.69
C ASP A 300 6.93 -9.67 -3.68
N ASP A 301 5.71 -9.60 -3.15
CA ASP A 301 5.29 -8.64 -2.13
C ASP A 301 5.64 -9.10 -0.70
N GLY A 302 6.48 -10.13 -0.56
CA GLY A 302 6.94 -10.67 0.72
C GLY A 302 5.91 -11.54 1.43
N LEU A 303 4.77 -11.83 0.79
CA LEU A 303 3.67 -12.63 1.36
C LEU A 303 3.88 -14.14 1.19
N GLY A 304 4.75 -14.57 0.26
CA GLY A 304 5.12 -15.96 0.04
C GLY A 304 3.96 -16.85 -0.47
N GLY A 305 4.29 -17.93 -1.20
CA GLY A 305 3.29 -18.92 -1.62
C GLY A 305 2.49 -18.62 -2.88
N ALA A 306 2.69 -17.45 -3.51
CA ALA A 306 2.06 -17.08 -4.78
C ALA A 306 3.01 -17.23 -5.99
N ILE A 307 2.46 -17.10 -7.21
CA ILE A 307 3.26 -16.97 -8.43
C ILE A 307 3.70 -15.52 -8.55
N TYR A 308 5.00 -15.27 -8.64
CA TYR A 308 5.56 -13.94 -8.88
C TYR A 308 6.46 -13.92 -10.12
N ALA A 309 6.97 -12.74 -10.43
CA ALA A 309 7.76 -12.46 -11.62
C ALA A 309 9.07 -13.26 -11.73
N ASP A 310 9.64 -13.67 -10.60
CA ASP A 310 10.87 -14.46 -10.45
C ASP A 310 10.73 -15.87 -11.05
N ALA A 311 9.50 -16.37 -11.12
CA ALA A 311 9.21 -17.70 -11.59
C ALA A 311 8.81 -17.73 -13.08
N PHE A 312 9.26 -16.72 -13.84
CA PHE A 312 9.22 -16.62 -15.29
C PHE A 312 10.65 -16.42 -15.82
N GLY A 313 11.01 -17.11 -16.91
CA GLY A 313 12.34 -17.08 -17.51
C GLY A 313 12.70 -18.44 -18.08
N ASP A 314 12.79 -18.55 -19.40
CA ASP A 314 12.94 -19.82 -20.11
C ASP A 314 14.40 -20.09 -20.53
N ARG A 315 15.21 -19.03 -20.71
CA ARG A 315 16.59 -19.19 -21.19
C ARG A 315 17.57 -19.40 -20.05
N ASP A 316 18.60 -20.19 -20.35
CA ASP A 316 19.79 -20.34 -19.53
C ASP A 316 20.81 -19.24 -19.92
N PRO A 317 21.02 -18.20 -19.07
CA PRO A 317 21.95 -17.13 -19.38
C PRO A 317 23.40 -17.60 -19.52
N ALA A 318 23.82 -18.59 -18.72
CA ALA A 318 25.16 -19.15 -18.76
C ALA A 318 25.46 -19.84 -20.09
N ALA A 319 24.47 -20.57 -20.64
CA ALA A 319 24.60 -21.19 -21.96
C ALA A 319 24.70 -20.15 -23.10
N LEU A 320 24.15 -18.95 -22.91
CA LEU A 320 24.15 -17.86 -23.89
C LEU A 320 25.33 -16.89 -23.74
N GLY A 321 26.26 -17.18 -22.82
CA GLY A 321 27.49 -16.41 -22.63
C GLY A 321 27.43 -15.36 -21.52
N TYR A 322 26.39 -15.37 -20.69
CA TYR A 322 26.18 -14.48 -19.54
C TYR A 322 26.03 -15.29 -18.24
N PRO A 323 27.08 -16.00 -17.78
CA PRO A 323 27.02 -16.85 -16.58
C PRO A 323 26.78 -16.12 -15.26
N GLU A 324 26.82 -14.79 -15.27
CA GLU A 324 26.55 -13.90 -14.13
C GLU A 324 25.08 -13.51 -13.96
N GLU A 325 24.24 -13.77 -14.96
CA GLU A 325 22.80 -13.45 -14.92
C GLU A 325 21.99 -14.67 -14.49
N GLU A 326 20.90 -14.44 -13.75
CA GLU A 326 19.92 -15.47 -13.42
C GLU A 326 18.80 -15.51 -14.46
N PRO A 327 18.18 -16.68 -14.71
CA PRO A 327 17.01 -16.79 -15.56
C PRO A 327 15.90 -15.85 -15.08
N SER A 328 15.38 -15.01 -15.98
CA SER A 328 14.27 -14.10 -15.69
C SER A 328 13.54 -13.70 -16.97
N HIS A 329 12.27 -13.30 -16.85
CA HIS A 329 11.50 -12.74 -17.95
C HIS A 329 12.19 -11.52 -18.58
N TYR A 330 12.81 -10.67 -17.75
CA TYR A 330 13.54 -9.50 -18.21
C TYR A 330 14.77 -9.90 -19.04
N PHE A 331 15.55 -10.89 -18.60
CA PHE A 331 16.67 -11.41 -19.37
C PHE A 331 16.21 -11.93 -20.74
N ASP A 332 15.10 -12.66 -20.80
CA ASP A 332 14.55 -13.20 -22.05
C ASP A 332 14.20 -12.11 -23.06
N TYR A 333 13.47 -11.08 -22.66
CA TYR A 333 13.10 -9.97 -23.55
C TYR A 333 14.35 -9.19 -23.98
N SER A 334 15.17 -8.78 -23.01
CA SER A 334 16.33 -7.93 -23.24
C SER A 334 17.35 -8.62 -24.14
N TYR A 335 17.68 -9.89 -23.89
CA TYR A 335 18.58 -10.66 -24.76
C TYR A 335 18.09 -10.69 -26.21
N THR A 336 16.77 -10.81 -26.43
CA THR A 336 16.21 -10.83 -27.79
C THR A 336 16.28 -9.47 -28.46
N LEU A 337 15.98 -8.39 -27.73
CA LEU A 337 16.10 -7.04 -28.27
C LEU A 337 17.55 -6.72 -28.66
N LEU A 338 18.54 -7.22 -27.92
CA LEU A 338 19.96 -7.09 -28.30
C LEU A 338 20.28 -7.78 -29.63
N GLN A 339 19.69 -8.95 -29.90
CA GLN A 339 19.91 -9.65 -31.18
C GLN A 339 19.21 -8.94 -32.35
N TRP A 340 18.11 -8.24 -32.08
CA TRP A 340 17.29 -7.58 -33.10
C TRP A 340 17.71 -6.15 -33.40
N GLN A 341 18.52 -5.52 -32.56
CA GLN A 341 19.01 -4.17 -32.81
C GLN A 341 19.90 -4.14 -34.04
N ASP A 342 19.66 -3.19 -34.95
CA ASP A 342 20.49 -3.01 -36.13
C ASP A 342 21.74 -2.16 -35.86
N ALA A 343 22.62 -2.06 -36.85
CA ALA A 343 23.89 -1.33 -36.72
C ALA A 343 23.71 0.20 -36.50
N ASN A 344 22.51 0.73 -36.73
CA ASN A 344 22.16 2.13 -36.49
C ASN A 344 21.39 2.31 -35.17
N GLY A 345 21.29 1.27 -34.34
CA GLY A 345 20.57 1.29 -33.07
C GLY A 345 19.06 1.11 -33.19
N ALA A 346 18.51 0.78 -34.37
CA ALA A 346 17.07 0.75 -34.59
C ALA A 346 16.46 -0.65 -34.34
N TRP A 347 15.17 -0.67 -33.95
CA TRP A 347 14.34 -1.88 -33.90
C TRP A 347 13.15 -1.79 -34.85
N GLY A 348 12.60 -2.95 -35.24
CA GLY A 348 11.44 -3.02 -36.14
C GLY A 348 11.77 -2.82 -37.62
N SER A 349 13.06 -2.70 -37.97
CA SER A 349 13.57 -2.44 -39.33
C SER A 349 13.69 -3.69 -40.21
N GLN A 350 13.31 -4.86 -39.72
CA GLN A 350 13.53 -6.18 -40.33
C GLN A 350 15.00 -6.60 -40.47
N ALA A 351 15.95 -5.81 -39.98
CA ALA A 351 17.36 -6.18 -39.89
C ALA A 351 17.58 -7.23 -38.80
N ASN A 352 18.65 -8.04 -38.94
CA ASN A 352 19.07 -9.03 -37.94
C ASN A 352 17.97 -9.99 -37.46
N GLY A 353 16.94 -10.23 -38.27
CA GLY A 353 15.81 -11.09 -37.90
C GLY A 353 14.75 -10.42 -37.02
N SER A 354 14.83 -9.10 -36.80
CA SER A 354 13.79 -8.33 -36.12
C SER A 354 12.43 -8.50 -36.81
N PRO A 355 11.33 -8.70 -36.05
CA PRO A 355 9.98 -8.60 -36.58
C PRO A 355 9.74 -7.22 -37.21
N ARG A 356 8.84 -7.16 -38.18
CA ARG A 356 8.40 -5.89 -38.78
C ARG A 356 7.50 -5.16 -37.79
N GLY A 357 7.71 -3.88 -37.54
CA GLY A 357 6.80 -3.07 -36.73
C GLY A 357 5.53 -2.58 -37.44
N TRP A 358 4.54 -2.07 -36.67
CA TRP A 358 3.44 -1.24 -37.20
C TRP A 358 3.99 0.02 -37.87
N THR A 359 4.79 0.76 -37.10
CA THR A 359 5.71 1.79 -37.58
C THR A 359 7.08 1.50 -36.99
N GLU A 360 8.13 1.94 -37.69
CA GLU A 360 9.51 1.83 -37.22
C GLU A 360 9.65 2.49 -35.83
N ASN A 361 9.11 3.71 -35.66
CA ASN A 361 9.29 4.50 -34.44
C ASN A 361 8.47 4.02 -33.24
N SER A 362 7.28 3.42 -33.42
CA SER A 362 6.52 2.87 -32.28
C SER A 362 7.16 1.61 -31.73
N SER A 363 7.64 0.73 -32.62
CA SER A 363 8.33 -0.51 -32.26
C SER A 363 9.66 -0.21 -31.58
N HIS A 364 10.37 0.78 -32.11
CA HIS A 364 11.57 1.33 -31.52
C HIS A 364 11.33 1.89 -30.11
N ALA A 365 10.24 2.63 -29.89
CA ALA A 365 9.90 3.14 -28.56
C ALA A 365 9.59 2.02 -27.55
N PHE A 366 8.78 1.03 -27.94
CA PHE A 366 8.48 -0.10 -27.07
C PHE A 366 9.74 -0.90 -26.70
N ALA A 367 10.65 -1.12 -27.64
CA ALA A 367 11.93 -1.77 -27.36
C ALA A 367 12.71 -1.01 -26.27
N LEU A 368 12.78 0.32 -26.38
CA LEU A 368 13.43 1.15 -25.36
C LEU A 368 12.73 1.04 -24.00
N LEU A 369 11.39 1.15 -23.94
CA LEU A 369 10.66 1.05 -22.68
C LEU A 369 10.81 -0.32 -22.00
N ILE A 370 10.87 -1.41 -22.77
CA ILE A 370 11.15 -2.76 -22.25
C ILE A 370 12.55 -2.80 -21.62
N LEU A 371 13.57 -2.31 -22.34
CA LEU A 371 14.95 -2.32 -21.86
C LEU A 371 15.14 -1.45 -20.60
N GLU A 372 14.35 -0.38 -20.45
CA GLU A 372 14.37 0.50 -19.27
C GLU A 372 13.53 -0.04 -18.08
N ARG A 373 12.83 -1.16 -18.25
CA ARG A 373 11.80 -1.66 -17.33
C ARG A 373 10.80 -0.55 -16.95
N SER A 374 10.41 0.23 -17.96
CA SER A 374 9.56 1.40 -17.77
C SER A 374 8.10 1.04 -17.99
N LEU A 375 7.29 1.33 -16.97
CA LEU A 375 5.84 1.27 -17.03
C LEU A 375 5.25 2.53 -17.69
N GLY A 376 6.10 3.51 -18.00
CA GLY A 376 5.76 4.75 -18.69
C GLY A 376 5.22 5.83 -17.76
N GLY A 377 6.00 6.24 -16.76
CA GLY A 377 5.63 7.34 -15.84
C GLY A 377 4.64 6.93 -14.77
N VAL A 378 4.32 5.65 -14.73
CA VAL A 378 3.52 4.99 -13.71
C VAL A 378 4.49 4.17 -12.88
N CYS A 379 4.42 4.20 -11.56
CA CYS A 379 5.36 3.46 -10.74
C CYS A 379 4.66 2.91 -9.49
N LEU A 380 5.13 1.76 -8.99
CA LEU A 380 4.70 1.12 -7.75
C LEU A 380 5.94 0.63 -6.98
N ASP A 381 6.09 1.17 -5.76
CA ASP A 381 6.80 0.76 -4.56
C ASP A 381 8.35 0.81 -4.34
N THR A 382 8.95 1.85 -3.69
CA THR A 382 10.42 2.11 -3.61
C THR A 382 11.09 1.70 -2.30
N ASP A 383 10.66 2.16 -1.13
CA ASP A 383 11.46 1.86 0.06
C ASP A 383 11.13 0.47 0.65
N ASP A 384 10.31 -0.30 -0.08
CA ASP A 384 9.67 -1.52 0.38
C ASP A 384 8.87 -1.31 1.69
N ASP A 385 8.58 -0.05 2.05
CA ASP A 385 7.23 0.49 2.29
C ASP A 385 6.27 0.31 1.13
N GLY A 386 6.92 0.15 0.00
CA GLY A 386 6.34 0.26 -1.27
C GLY A 386 5.63 1.59 -1.53
N LEU A 387 6.38 2.65 -1.86
CA LEU A 387 5.87 3.77 -2.69
C LEU A 387 6.83 4.26 -3.79
N CYS A 388 6.34 4.46 -5.01
CA CYS A 388 7.18 4.71 -6.18
C CYS A 388 6.76 5.89 -7.02
N GLY A 389 7.73 6.46 -7.71
CA GLY A 389 7.51 7.44 -8.76
C GLY A 389 7.78 8.80 -8.19
N VAL A 390 6.83 9.71 -8.27
CA VAL A 390 6.86 10.93 -7.45
C VAL A 390 5.90 10.82 -6.25
N ASP A 391 5.36 9.62 -6.04
CA ASP A 391 4.52 9.16 -4.92
C ASP A 391 5.32 8.91 -3.64
N ASP A 392 6.52 9.45 -3.61
CA ASP A 392 7.40 9.31 -2.50
C ASP A 392 7.79 10.76 -2.17
N ASN A 393 7.07 11.34 -1.20
CA ASN A 393 7.26 12.65 -0.58
C ASN A 393 8.23 12.62 0.62
N CYS A 394 8.57 11.43 1.12
CA CYS A 394 9.93 11.14 1.53
C CYS A 394 10.40 9.84 0.85
N PRO A 395 10.89 9.93 -0.40
CA PRO A 395 11.47 8.89 -1.29
C PRO A 395 12.21 7.64 -0.76
N ASP A 396 12.53 7.60 0.54
CA ASP A 396 13.76 7.08 1.11
C ASP A 396 13.72 6.81 2.61
N VAL A 397 12.79 7.39 3.35
CA VAL A 397 12.55 6.89 4.70
C VAL A 397 11.48 5.86 4.49
N PRO A 398 11.53 4.65 5.10
CA PRO A 398 10.33 3.87 5.39
C PRO A 398 9.45 4.72 6.29
N ASN A 399 8.86 5.62 5.59
CA ASN A 399 7.72 6.39 5.80
C ASN A 399 6.86 5.89 4.63
N PRO A 400 6.48 4.59 4.65
CA PRO A 400 5.22 4.22 4.03
C PRO A 400 4.12 5.23 4.36
N ASP A 401 4.27 5.92 5.51
CA ASP A 401 3.40 6.99 5.98
C ASP A 401 3.44 8.28 5.16
N GLN A 402 4.49 8.59 4.38
CA GLN A 402 4.61 9.79 3.54
C GLN A 402 4.12 11.05 4.29
N ALA A 403 4.26 11.06 5.62
CA ALA A 403 3.67 12.08 6.48
C ALA A 403 4.41 13.38 6.19
N ASP A 404 3.74 14.54 6.03
CA ASP A 404 4.05 15.96 5.58
C ASP A 404 3.00 16.91 6.24
N GLU A 405 3.12 17.31 7.52
CA GLU A 405 2.07 17.98 8.35
C GLU A 405 1.91 19.47 7.94
N ASP A 406 2.76 19.96 7.03
CA ASP A 406 2.81 21.35 6.59
C ASP A 406 2.72 21.58 5.06
N GLU A 407 2.56 20.50 4.30
CA GLU A 407 2.10 20.45 2.91
C GLU A 407 3.01 21.20 1.93
N ASP A 408 4.27 20.84 1.97
CA ASP A 408 5.33 21.60 1.38
C ASP A 408 6.06 20.85 0.24
N GLY A 409 5.78 19.54 0.13
CA GLY A 409 6.42 18.61 -0.80
C GLY A 409 7.50 17.75 -0.14
N ILE A 410 7.64 17.80 1.18
CA ILE A 410 8.58 17.10 2.05
C ILE A 410 7.80 16.54 3.25
N GLY A 411 7.89 15.26 3.50
CA GLY A 411 7.17 14.67 4.62
C GLY A 411 7.64 15.00 6.06
N ASP A 412 6.77 15.17 7.09
CA ASP A 412 6.89 14.93 8.56
C ASP A 412 7.99 13.99 9.01
N ALA A 413 8.06 12.83 8.36
CA ALA A 413 9.10 11.86 8.67
C ALA A 413 10.50 12.41 8.32
N CYS A 414 10.54 13.41 7.43
CA CYS A 414 11.63 14.23 6.93
C CYS A 414 11.44 15.79 7.03
N ASP A 415 10.50 16.32 7.86
CA ASP A 415 10.09 17.75 7.97
C ASP A 415 10.57 18.40 9.30
N ASN A 416 11.14 19.63 9.24
CA ASN A 416 11.68 20.39 10.38
C ASN A 416 10.74 21.47 10.94
N CYS A 417 9.66 21.75 10.22
CA CYS A 417 8.50 22.44 10.71
C CYS A 417 7.26 21.59 10.42
N PRO A 418 7.13 20.38 11.03
CA PRO A 418 5.97 19.52 10.82
C PRO A 418 4.65 20.30 10.91
N LYS A 419 4.62 21.38 11.68
CA LYS A 419 3.40 22.14 11.97
C LYS A 419 3.24 23.45 11.20
N VAL A 420 4.16 23.86 10.30
CA VAL A 420 4.12 25.20 9.67
C VAL A 420 4.73 25.27 8.26
N ILE A 421 3.84 25.42 7.24
CA ILE A 421 4.18 25.40 5.79
C ILE A 421 5.51 26.07 5.48
N ASN A 422 6.49 25.28 5.11
CA ASN A 422 7.79 25.77 4.72
C ASN A 422 8.38 24.93 3.59
N ARG A 423 7.84 25.01 2.36
CA ARG A 423 8.30 24.26 1.13
C ARG A 423 9.82 24.26 0.88
N SER A 424 10.55 25.14 1.58
CA SER A 424 11.99 25.39 1.62
C SER A 424 12.76 24.79 2.81
N GLN A 425 12.05 24.28 3.82
CA GLN A 425 12.49 23.66 5.07
C GLN A 425 13.52 24.49 5.87
N ASP A 426 13.28 25.79 6.10
CA ASP A 426 14.23 26.77 6.68
C ASP A 426 14.33 26.72 8.24
N ASP A 427 15.54 26.86 8.82
CA ASP A 427 15.90 26.83 10.26
C ASP A 427 17.17 27.71 10.54
N THR A 428 17.02 28.95 11.06
CA THR A 428 18.03 30.05 11.08
C THR A 428 19.01 29.93 12.23
N ASP A 429 18.57 29.53 13.43
CA ASP A 429 19.45 29.32 14.58
C ASP A 429 19.83 27.85 14.82
N MET A 430 19.27 26.94 13.99
CA MET A 430 19.68 25.56 13.75
C MET A 430 19.48 24.61 14.93
N ASP A 431 18.38 24.76 15.66
CA ASP A 431 18.06 23.88 16.77
C ASP A 431 17.17 22.68 16.38
N GLY A 432 16.83 22.56 15.09
CA GLY A 432 16.01 21.48 14.54
C GLY A 432 14.50 21.77 14.61
N VAL A 433 14.12 22.97 15.02
CA VAL A 433 12.78 23.54 14.95
C VAL A 433 12.87 24.66 13.93
N GLY A 434 12.30 24.48 12.74
CA GLY A 434 12.56 25.46 11.69
C GLY A 434 12.00 26.85 12.00
N ASP A 435 12.48 27.85 11.26
CA ASP A 435 12.20 29.27 11.46
C ASP A 435 10.72 29.61 11.50
N ALA A 436 9.94 28.80 10.79
CA ALA A 436 8.50 28.95 10.72
C ALA A 436 7.83 28.60 12.07
N CYS A 437 8.50 27.82 12.94
CA CYS A 437 7.97 27.32 14.22
C CYS A 437 8.86 27.52 15.47
N ASP A 438 10.02 28.16 15.38
CA ASP A 438 10.85 28.51 16.56
C ASP A 438 10.36 29.78 17.31
N ARG A 439 10.35 29.70 18.65
CA ARG A 439 9.87 30.73 19.59
C ARG A 439 11.00 31.45 20.32
N TYR A 440 12.17 30.82 20.48
CA TYR A 440 13.34 31.38 21.18
C TYR A 440 14.36 31.93 20.19
N ILE A 441 13.84 32.49 19.12
CA ILE A 441 14.58 33.32 18.19
C ILE A 441 15.10 34.53 18.98
N CYS A 442 16.41 34.61 19.20
CA CYS A 442 17.03 35.86 19.59
C CYS A 442 16.79 36.92 18.48
N VAL A 443 16.12 38.04 18.78
CA VAL A 443 15.95 39.20 17.88
C VAL A 443 16.45 40.53 18.51
N PRO A 444 17.71 40.90 18.23
CA PRO A 444 18.31 42.18 18.65
C PRO A 444 17.36 43.39 18.46
N ASP A 445 17.12 44.16 19.53
CA ASP A 445 17.18 45.63 19.54
C ASP A 445 15.91 46.48 19.83
N GLY A 446 15.16 46.25 20.93
CA GLY A 446 14.67 47.42 21.72
C GLY A 446 13.36 47.45 22.56
N ASN A 447 12.65 46.36 22.89
CA ASN A 447 11.50 46.39 23.84
C ASN A 447 11.89 45.82 25.23
N PRO A 448 11.49 46.41 26.38
CA PRO A 448 11.94 45.96 27.72
C PRO A 448 11.29 44.66 28.28
N GLU A 449 12.01 44.03 29.21
CA GLU A 449 11.91 42.64 29.70
C GLU A 449 10.78 42.27 30.67
N VAL A 450 10.48 40.97 30.72
CA VAL A 450 9.45 40.29 31.53
C VAL A 450 9.97 38.92 31.96
N CYS A 451 9.56 38.35 33.12
CA CYS A 451 10.06 37.05 33.64
C CYS A 451 9.39 35.85 32.90
N ASP A 452 9.78 35.59 31.63
CA ASP A 452 9.20 34.59 30.70
C ASP A 452 10.15 33.68 29.87
N GLY A 453 11.45 33.96 29.78
CA GLY A 453 12.47 33.09 29.22
C GLY A 453 13.00 33.48 27.83
N ILE A 454 12.34 34.39 27.10
CA ILE A 454 12.77 34.88 25.78
C ILE A 454 13.45 36.22 25.99
N ASP A 455 14.56 36.39 25.30
CA ASP A 455 15.35 37.62 25.33
C ASP A 455 14.58 38.66 24.49
N ASN A 456 13.89 39.59 25.14
CA ASN A 456 12.83 40.42 24.56
C ASN A 456 13.32 41.81 24.13
N ASP A 457 14.38 42.35 24.75
CA ASP A 457 15.18 43.44 24.18
C ASP A 457 16.41 42.93 23.40
N CYS A 458 16.71 41.63 23.53
CA CYS A 458 17.84 40.95 22.93
C CYS A 458 19.20 41.55 23.27
N ASP A 459 19.32 41.94 24.54
CA ASP A 459 20.55 42.39 25.17
C ASP A 459 21.35 41.27 25.86
N ASN A 460 20.87 40.02 25.80
CA ASN A 460 21.42 38.80 26.41
C ASN A 460 21.16 38.65 27.92
N LEU A 461 20.16 39.33 28.47
CA LEU A 461 19.62 39.12 29.81
C LEU A 461 18.13 38.76 29.77
N VAL A 462 17.86 37.47 29.53
CA VAL A 462 16.53 36.87 29.70
C VAL A 462 15.94 37.27 31.06
N ASP A 463 14.74 37.88 31.04
CA ASP A 463 13.90 38.16 32.20
C ASP A 463 14.37 39.25 33.17
N ALA A 464 15.18 40.21 32.71
CA ALA A 464 15.73 41.26 33.57
C ALA A 464 15.60 42.67 32.98
N LEU A 465 15.25 43.66 33.81
CA LEU A 465 15.13 45.06 33.37
C LEU A 465 16.52 45.65 33.04
N PRO A 466 16.64 46.70 32.18
CA PRO A 466 17.92 47.17 31.60
C PRO A 466 19.00 47.66 32.59
N ASP A 467 18.69 47.71 33.87
CA ASP A 467 19.58 48.07 34.96
C ASP A 467 20.05 46.86 35.79
N GLY A 468 19.57 45.66 35.48
CA GLY A 468 19.94 44.39 36.11
C GLY A 468 19.10 44.01 37.33
N SER A 469 17.92 44.60 37.51
CA SER A 469 16.98 44.19 38.55
C SER A 469 15.93 43.16 38.04
N PRO A 470 15.50 42.18 38.87
CA PRO A 470 14.52 41.17 38.48
C PRO A 470 13.09 41.73 38.39
N VAL A 471 12.25 41.11 37.55
CA VAL A 471 10.83 41.47 37.35
C VAL A 471 9.97 40.93 38.52
N ILE A 472 9.08 41.74 39.14
CA ILE A 472 8.40 41.45 40.46
C ILE A 472 6.86 41.44 40.38
N ASP A 473 6.18 40.60 41.19
CA ASP A 473 4.71 40.61 41.47
C ASP A 473 4.40 40.86 42.98
N PRO A 474 3.47 41.75 43.40
CA PRO A 474 3.38 42.27 44.77
C PRO A 474 2.54 41.43 45.76
N THR A 475 2.26 40.16 45.48
CA THR A 475 1.28 39.36 46.23
C THR A 475 1.89 38.68 47.47
N ALA A 476 1.18 38.69 48.62
CA ALA A 476 1.65 38.08 49.88
C ALA A 476 1.60 36.54 49.84
N CYS A 477 2.55 35.89 50.50
CA CYS A 477 2.78 34.44 50.46
C CYS A 477 3.18 33.88 51.85
N ALA A 478 3.07 32.57 52.05
CA ALA A 478 3.40 31.90 53.32
C ALA A 478 4.79 31.25 53.28
N THR A 479 5.60 31.47 54.31
CA THR A 479 7.05 31.16 54.31
C THR A 479 7.38 29.77 54.85
N GLY A 480 6.43 29.15 55.55
CA GLY A 480 6.63 27.86 56.23
C GLY A 480 7.34 27.95 57.59
N LEU A 481 7.68 29.16 58.06
CA LEU A 481 8.16 29.38 59.43
C LEU A 481 6.99 29.57 60.40
N PRO A 482 7.07 29.03 61.63
CA PRO A 482 6.01 29.19 62.62
C PRO A 482 5.95 30.63 63.20
N GLY A 483 4.85 30.92 63.89
CA GLY A 483 4.65 32.19 64.60
C GLY A 483 4.63 33.43 63.72
N GLN A 484 5.18 34.55 64.20
CA GLN A 484 5.11 35.83 63.48
C GLN A 484 5.93 35.88 62.19
N CYS A 485 6.78 34.87 61.96
CA CYS A 485 7.63 34.76 60.77
C CYS A 485 6.95 34.04 59.58
N GLY A 486 5.69 33.61 59.72
CA GLY A 486 4.98 32.81 58.71
C GLY A 486 4.53 33.56 57.45
N GLN A 487 4.56 34.89 57.44
CA GLN A 487 4.02 35.74 56.36
C GLN A 487 5.13 36.46 55.59
N GLY A 488 5.00 36.54 54.25
CA GLY A 488 6.03 37.06 53.33
C GLY A 488 5.56 37.57 51.96
N HIS A 489 6.49 37.89 51.04
CA HIS A 489 6.25 38.37 49.66
C HIS A 489 7.04 37.62 48.56
N LEU A 490 6.61 37.72 47.29
CA LEU A 490 7.14 36.99 46.12
C LEU A 490 8.34 37.69 45.43
N GLU A 491 9.30 36.92 44.92
CA GLU A 491 10.57 37.33 44.28
C GLU A 491 10.95 36.38 43.11
N CYS A 492 11.37 36.88 41.92
CA CYS A 492 11.85 36.03 40.79
C CYS A 492 13.30 35.56 41.09
N SER A 493 13.51 34.25 41.17
CA SER A 493 14.75 33.60 41.59
C SER A 493 15.77 33.47 40.46
N ALA A 494 17.03 33.17 40.82
CA ALA A 494 18.14 32.93 39.88
C ALA A 494 17.96 31.72 38.92
N ALA A 495 16.84 31.00 38.99
CA ALA A 495 16.50 29.87 38.13
C ALA A 495 15.25 30.12 37.25
N GLY A 496 14.78 31.37 37.11
CA GLY A 496 13.60 31.73 36.29
C GLY A 496 12.26 31.34 36.93
N ARG A 497 12.17 31.29 38.26
CA ARG A 497 10.96 30.92 39.02
C ARG A 497 10.70 31.85 40.19
N VAL A 498 9.43 32.03 40.55
CA VAL A 498 9.00 32.91 41.64
C VAL A 498 9.05 32.19 43.02
N VAL A 499 9.59 32.84 44.08
CA VAL A 499 9.80 32.32 45.47
C VAL A 499 9.36 33.31 46.56
N CYS A 500 9.15 32.86 47.82
CA CYS A 500 8.52 33.62 48.92
C CYS A 500 9.47 33.95 50.12
N ARG A 501 9.50 35.19 50.63
CA ARG A 501 10.35 35.63 51.77
C ARG A 501 9.62 36.37 52.89
N ALA A 502 9.98 36.09 54.15
CA ALA A 502 9.32 36.61 55.36
C ALA A 502 9.46 38.13 55.58
N ASP A 503 8.40 38.77 56.08
CA ASP A 503 8.31 40.23 56.20
C ASP A 503 8.84 40.81 57.54
N THR A 504 8.94 40.00 58.60
CA THR A 504 9.28 40.42 59.98
C THR A 504 10.53 39.74 60.53
N SER A 505 11.25 40.42 61.44
CA SER A 505 12.47 39.92 62.08
C SER A 505 12.22 39.43 63.52
N PRO A 506 12.92 38.40 64.00
CA PRO A 506 12.66 37.75 65.29
C PRO A 506 12.97 38.62 66.52
N ILE A 507 12.16 38.47 67.58
CA ILE A 507 12.25 39.17 68.88
C ILE A 507 12.02 38.21 70.06
N GLU A 508 12.48 38.52 71.27
CA GLU A 508 12.37 37.66 72.46
C GLU A 508 10.92 37.24 72.85
N GLU A 509 10.76 36.00 73.34
CA GLU A 509 9.47 35.35 73.58
C GLU A 509 8.59 35.96 74.69
N VAL A 510 7.28 35.93 74.46
CA VAL A 510 6.23 36.35 75.40
C VAL A 510 5.15 35.28 75.42
N CYS A 511 4.73 34.83 76.62
CA CYS A 511 3.78 33.71 76.79
C CYS A 511 2.40 33.95 76.15
N ASP A 512 2.29 33.71 74.85
CA ASP A 512 1.10 33.90 74.03
C ASP A 512 0.91 32.80 72.97
N LEU A 513 1.70 31.73 73.04
CA LEU A 513 1.74 30.56 72.17
C LEU A 513 2.14 30.87 70.72
N ILE A 514 2.78 32.02 70.50
CA ILE A 514 3.32 32.41 69.21
C ILE A 514 4.84 32.41 69.33
N ASP A 515 5.50 31.77 68.36
CA ASP A 515 6.95 31.80 68.18
C ASP A 515 7.36 33.20 67.64
N ASN A 516 7.86 34.04 68.54
CA ASN A 516 8.23 35.43 68.29
C ASN A 516 9.70 35.58 67.88
N ASP A 517 10.58 34.69 68.35
CA ASP A 517 12.01 34.68 68.07
C ASP A 517 12.39 33.72 66.92
N CYS A 518 11.39 33.03 66.39
CA CYS A 518 11.41 32.22 65.19
C CYS A 518 12.42 31.08 65.26
N ASP A 519 12.67 30.55 66.46
CA ASP A 519 13.55 29.40 66.69
C ASP A 519 12.87 28.05 66.42
N GLY A 520 11.57 28.07 66.15
CA GLY A 520 10.75 26.91 65.82
C GLY A 520 10.01 26.33 67.01
N THR A 521 10.15 26.91 68.20
CA THR A 521 9.36 26.56 69.37
C THR A 521 8.59 27.78 69.88
N ALA A 522 7.34 27.58 70.30
CA ALA A 522 6.53 28.65 70.86
C ALA A 522 6.58 28.56 72.39
N ASP A 523 6.84 29.67 73.06
CA ASP A 523 6.83 29.78 74.52
C ASP A 523 7.79 28.80 75.23
N GLU A 524 8.91 28.43 74.62
CA GLU A 524 9.86 27.49 75.19
C GLU A 524 10.44 28.03 76.51
N GLY A 525 10.40 27.17 77.55
CA GLY A 525 10.71 27.58 78.93
C GLY A 525 9.51 28.16 79.70
N LEU A 526 8.32 28.22 79.10
CA LEU A 526 7.07 28.70 79.71
C LEU A 526 5.93 27.63 79.74
N LEU A 527 6.09 26.45 79.09
CA LEU A 527 5.08 25.36 78.97
C LEU A 527 5.13 24.26 80.07
N ASN A 528 4.03 23.49 80.25
CA ASN A 528 3.89 22.35 81.16
C ASN A 528 4.10 20.96 80.51
N ASP A 529 3.93 19.87 81.27
CA ASP A 529 4.25 18.49 80.85
C ASP A 529 3.37 17.91 79.71
N CYS A 530 2.16 18.42 79.47
CA CYS A 530 1.35 18.08 78.28
C CYS A 530 1.52 19.10 77.15
N GLY A 531 2.55 19.97 77.23
CA GLY A 531 2.87 20.94 76.18
C GLY A 531 1.92 22.15 76.10
N THR A 532 1.30 22.55 77.22
CA THR A 532 0.39 23.71 77.27
C THR A 532 0.78 24.73 78.36
N CYS A 533 0.40 26.00 78.21
CA CYS A 533 0.59 27.00 79.26
C CYS A 533 -0.39 26.74 80.42
N GLY A 534 0.05 26.13 81.52
CA GLY A 534 -0.83 25.81 82.67
C GLY A 534 -0.47 24.51 83.42
N ALA A 535 -1.44 23.66 83.81
CA ALA A 535 -1.24 22.30 84.42
C ALA A 535 -2.02 21.19 83.66
N THR A 536 -1.70 19.89 83.81
CA THR A 536 -2.08 18.74 82.91
C THR A 536 -3.34 17.87 83.26
N PRO A 537 -3.98 17.11 82.29
CA PRO A 537 -5.24 16.30 82.41
C PRO A 537 -5.11 14.76 82.73
N SER A 538 -6.14 13.88 82.56
CA SER A 538 -6.23 12.44 83.00
C SER A 538 -6.99 11.42 82.04
N GLU A 539 -6.70 10.09 82.10
CA GLU A 539 -7.03 8.90 81.19
C GLU A 539 -8.47 8.31 80.94
N SER A 540 -8.69 7.57 79.79
CA SER A 540 -9.96 6.87 79.32
C SER A 540 -9.82 5.49 78.57
N CYS A 541 -10.92 4.72 78.34
CA CYS A 541 -10.99 3.29 77.83
C CYS A 541 -11.43 3.14 76.34
N ASN A 542 -10.54 3.30 75.36
CA ASN A 542 -10.93 3.30 73.94
C ASN A 542 -9.84 2.81 72.96
N GLY A 543 -8.73 2.29 73.49
CA GLY A 543 -7.54 1.92 72.74
C GLY A 543 -6.54 3.05 72.49
N ASN A 544 -6.57 4.18 73.25
CA ASN A 544 -5.63 5.32 73.14
C ASN A 544 -5.05 5.79 74.52
N ASP A 545 -4.11 6.76 74.52
CA ASP A 545 -3.32 7.33 75.67
C ASP A 545 -3.64 8.84 75.82
N ASP A 546 -4.39 9.26 76.84
CA ASP A 546 -4.97 10.62 76.99
C ASP A 546 -4.18 11.61 77.88
N ASP A 547 -3.41 11.12 78.87
CA ASP A 547 -2.55 11.89 79.76
C ASP A 547 -1.07 11.87 79.35
N CYS A 548 -0.79 11.16 78.26
CA CYS A 548 0.45 11.15 77.50
C CYS A 548 1.63 10.58 78.30
N ASP A 549 1.36 9.65 79.22
CA ASP A 549 2.39 8.96 80.00
C ASP A 549 3.03 7.78 79.24
N GLY A 550 2.47 7.40 78.08
CA GLY A 550 3.01 6.40 77.16
C GLY A 550 2.38 5.02 77.31
N LEU A 551 1.32 4.88 78.09
CA LEU A 551 0.54 3.67 78.24
C LEU A 551 -0.85 3.88 77.61
N VAL A 552 -1.49 2.80 77.13
CA VAL A 552 -2.81 2.87 76.47
C VAL A 552 -3.83 2.20 77.36
N ASP A 553 -4.92 2.91 77.65
CA ASP A 553 -5.99 2.52 78.55
C ASP A 553 -5.46 1.96 79.90
N GLU A 554 -4.46 2.61 80.50
CA GLU A 554 -3.96 2.29 81.83
C GLU A 554 -4.70 3.08 82.91
N GLY A 555 -5.19 2.34 83.89
CA GLY A 555 -6.01 2.93 84.92
C GLY A 555 -6.99 1.90 85.41
N ALA A 556 -7.14 1.81 86.73
CA ALA A 556 -7.88 0.70 87.33
C ALA A 556 -9.41 0.80 87.17
N ASP A 557 -9.95 1.78 86.43
CA ASP A 557 -11.41 2.00 86.33
C ASP A 557 -11.81 2.86 85.11
N LEU A 558 -11.27 2.56 83.92
CA LEU A 558 -11.55 3.33 82.70
C LEU A 558 -12.91 2.98 82.07
N CYS A 559 -13.34 1.73 82.24
CA CYS A 559 -14.60 1.18 81.78
C CYS A 559 -15.57 1.02 82.98
N GLY A 560 -16.25 2.10 83.35
CA GLY A 560 -17.09 2.12 84.56
C GLY A 560 -18.21 1.06 84.55
N GLY A 561 -18.44 0.39 85.69
CA GLY A 561 -19.52 -0.61 85.85
C GLY A 561 -19.07 -2.03 86.16
N GLY A 562 -17.76 -2.28 86.27
CA GLY A 562 -17.18 -3.61 86.51
C GLY A 562 -16.86 -4.39 85.24
N ASP A 563 -16.92 -3.73 84.08
CA ASP A 563 -16.44 -4.26 82.80
C ASP A 563 -14.96 -3.91 82.61
N GLU A 564 -14.20 -4.79 81.97
CA GLU A 564 -12.78 -4.57 81.70
C GLU A 564 -12.56 -4.20 80.22
N CYS A 565 -11.57 -3.35 79.94
CA CYS A 565 -11.17 -3.07 78.56
C CYS A 565 -10.45 -4.31 78.00
N VAL A 566 -11.05 -5.00 77.02
CA VAL A 566 -10.43 -6.17 76.40
C VAL A 566 -10.53 -6.04 74.88
N LEU A 567 -9.37 -6.04 74.20
CA LEU A 567 -9.26 -5.90 72.75
C LEU A 567 -10.01 -4.68 72.17
N GLY A 568 -10.02 -3.56 72.90
CA GLY A 568 -10.58 -2.28 72.47
C GLY A 568 -12.10 -2.13 72.68
N GLU A 569 -12.75 -3.07 73.39
CA GLU A 569 -14.15 -2.95 73.78
C GLU A 569 -14.34 -3.20 75.28
N CYS A 570 -15.22 -2.42 75.93
CA CYS A 570 -15.67 -2.69 77.29
C CYS A 570 -16.49 -3.97 77.27
N ALA A 571 -15.93 -5.08 77.74
CA ALA A 571 -16.55 -6.39 77.60
C ALA A 571 -16.79 -7.01 78.98
N SER A 572 -18.02 -7.48 79.19
CA SER A 572 -18.45 -8.08 80.45
C SER A 572 -17.88 -9.49 80.63
N ALA A 573 -17.50 -9.82 81.87
CA ALA A 573 -16.79 -11.05 82.19
C ALA A 573 -17.61 -12.35 81.96
N CYS A 574 -16.94 -13.42 81.53
CA CYS A 574 -17.46 -14.79 81.40
C CYS A 574 -16.48 -15.83 81.98
N GLU A 575 -17.02 -16.87 82.63
CA GLU A 575 -16.23 -17.96 83.23
C GLU A 575 -16.67 -19.33 82.68
N GLY A 576 -15.71 -20.19 82.33
CA GLY A 576 -15.96 -21.63 82.09
C GLY A 576 -16.71 -22.01 80.80
N GLY A 577 -16.78 -21.13 79.81
CA GLY A 577 -17.28 -21.45 78.45
C GLY A 577 -18.80 -21.52 78.29
N GLN A 578 -19.60 -21.10 79.27
CA GLN A 578 -21.05 -20.92 79.11
C GLN A 578 -21.50 -19.62 79.76
N GLY A 579 -22.09 -18.71 78.98
CA GLY A 579 -22.61 -17.43 79.50
C GLY A 579 -22.66 -16.29 78.50
N CYS A 580 -22.02 -16.41 77.33
CA CYS A 580 -22.13 -15.40 76.28
C CYS A 580 -23.47 -15.54 75.52
N PRO A 581 -24.13 -14.43 75.13
CA PRO A 581 -25.32 -14.46 74.29
C PRO A 581 -25.07 -15.22 72.97
N ASP A 582 -26.14 -15.77 72.37
CA ASP A 582 -26.05 -16.50 71.11
C ASP A 582 -25.32 -15.68 70.03
N GLY A 583 -24.25 -16.25 69.45
CA GLY A 583 -23.38 -15.58 68.48
C GLY A 583 -22.04 -15.05 69.04
N GLN A 584 -21.75 -15.26 70.34
CA GLN A 584 -20.51 -14.85 70.99
C GLN A 584 -19.79 -16.02 71.70
N TYR A 585 -18.47 -15.95 71.85
CA TYR A 585 -17.66 -16.86 72.67
C TYR A 585 -16.82 -16.09 73.69
N CYS A 586 -16.39 -16.79 74.72
CA CYS A 586 -15.59 -16.20 75.80
C CYS A 586 -14.11 -16.19 75.40
N ALA A 587 -13.52 -15.01 75.20
CA ALA A 587 -12.09 -14.82 74.94
C ALA A 587 -11.47 -14.01 76.09
N GLU A 588 -10.38 -14.53 76.68
CA GLU A 588 -9.67 -13.92 77.83
C GLU A 588 -10.54 -13.58 79.04
N GLY A 589 -11.68 -14.26 79.19
CA GLY A 589 -12.60 -14.04 80.30
C GLY A 589 -13.67 -12.98 80.01
N SER A 590 -13.84 -12.52 78.76
CA SER A 590 -14.90 -11.59 78.33
C SER A 590 -15.60 -12.06 77.04
N CYS A 591 -16.89 -11.76 76.88
CA CYS A 591 -17.69 -12.24 75.74
C CYS A 591 -17.49 -11.40 74.46
N VAL A 592 -17.02 -12.04 73.39
CA VAL A 592 -16.75 -11.42 72.06
C VAL A 592 -17.44 -12.21 70.93
N SER A 593 -17.73 -11.60 69.77
CA SER A 593 -18.50 -12.28 68.68
C SER A 593 -17.76 -13.44 67.98
N LEU A 594 -18.50 -14.44 67.46
CA LEU A 594 -17.92 -15.63 66.80
C LEU A 594 -17.24 -15.34 65.45
N CYS A 595 -17.53 -14.20 64.84
CA CYS A 595 -16.86 -13.74 63.61
C CYS A 595 -15.81 -12.65 63.89
N ALA A 596 -15.57 -12.27 65.16
CA ALA A 596 -14.54 -11.30 65.52
C ALA A 596 -13.16 -11.84 65.11
N GLY A 597 -12.65 -11.34 63.98
CA GLY A 597 -11.37 -11.73 63.40
C GLY A 597 -11.36 -12.92 62.40
N VAL A 598 -12.48 -13.30 61.76
CA VAL A 598 -12.57 -14.44 60.79
C VAL A 598 -12.74 -13.98 59.32
N GLU A 599 -12.00 -14.59 58.36
CA GLU A 599 -12.07 -14.33 56.89
C GLU A 599 -12.44 -15.60 56.07
N CYS A 600 -13.42 -15.54 55.13
CA CYS A 600 -13.93 -16.68 54.30
C CYS A 600 -13.62 -16.56 52.78
N PRO A 601 -13.45 -17.68 52.03
CA PRO A 601 -13.16 -17.68 50.58
C PRO A 601 -14.35 -17.27 49.67
N ALA A 602 -14.04 -16.82 48.45
CA ALA A 602 -15.04 -16.30 47.49
C ALA A 602 -16.14 -17.33 47.16
N GLY A 603 -17.40 -16.89 47.27
CA GLY A 603 -18.60 -17.71 47.00
C GLY A 603 -19.18 -18.44 48.22
N ARG A 604 -18.57 -18.34 49.42
CA ARG A 604 -19.08 -18.94 50.66
C ARG A 604 -19.20 -17.90 51.81
N PRO A 605 -20.41 -17.50 52.22
CA PRO A 605 -20.59 -16.55 53.33
C PRO A 605 -20.34 -17.19 54.70
N CYS A 606 -19.81 -16.42 55.66
CA CYS A 606 -19.64 -16.84 57.05
C CYS A 606 -20.98 -16.77 57.79
N ASP A 607 -21.43 -17.91 58.32
CA ASP A 607 -22.67 -17.98 59.09
C ASP A 607 -22.46 -17.47 60.53
N SER A 608 -23.07 -16.32 60.85
CA SER A 608 -23.01 -15.67 62.17
C SER A 608 -23.50 -16.53 63.36
N ALA A 609 -24.19 -17.64 63.09
CA ALA A 609 -24.65 -18.56 64.13
C ALA A 609 -23.57 -19.58 64.55
N ASN A 610 -22.56 -19.83 63.72
CA ASN A 610 -21.55 -20.87 63.98
C ASN A 610 -20.11 -20.53 63.54
N GLY A 611 -19.89 -19.41 62.83
CA GLY A 611 -18.58 -18.92 62.41
C GLY A 611 -17.95 -19.69 61.23
N LEU A 612 -18.72 -20.48 60.46
CA LEU A 612 -18.21 -21.33 59.36
C LEU A 612 -18.72 -20.86 57.98
N CYS A 613 -17.95 -21.15 56.91
CA CYS A 613 -18.33 -20.84 55.52
C CYS A 613 -19.09 -22.02 54.85
N THR A 614 -20.30 -21.83 54.30
CA THR A 614 -21.21 -22.94 53.82
C THR A 614 -21.34 -23.12 52.29
N ASP A 615 -21.74 -24.32 51.81
CA ASP A 615 -21.88 -24.73 50.39
C ASP A 615 -23.36 -24.96 49.94
N PRO A 616 -23.86 -24.36 48.83
CA PRO A 616 -25.28 -24.43 48.42
C PRO A 616 -25.82 -25.73 47.77
N CYS A 617 -24.99 -26.71 47.36
CA CYS A 617 -25.48 -27.93 46.66
C CYS A 617 -25.65 -29.16 47.58
N GLU A 618 -25.44 -29.00 48.88
CA GLU A 618 -25.50 -30.11 49.84
C GLU A 618 -26.96 -30.50 50.13
N GLY A 619 -27.41 -31.66 49.62
CA GLY A 619 -28.73 -32.25 49.92
C GLY A 619 -29.75 -32.28 48.77
N VAL A 620 -29.34 -31.93 47.54
CA VAL A 620 -30.20 -32.02 46.34
C VAL A 620 -30.05 -33.39 45.67
N GLU A 621 -31.14 -34.18 45.62
CA GLU A 621 -31.19 -35.49 44.93
C GLU A 621 -31.79 -35.35 43.52
N CYS A 622 -30.98 -35.60 42.49
CA CYS A 622 -31.38 -35.57 41.08
C CYS A 622 -31.78 -36.97 40.57
N ALA A 623 -32.59 -37.06 39.49
CA ALA A 623 -33.04 -38.34 38.94
C ALA A 623 -31.89 -39.17 38.32
N ASP A 624 -32.07 -40.48 38.14
CA ASP A 624 -31.02 -41.35 37.55
C ASP A 624 -30.60 -40.85 36.16
N GLY A 625 -29.35 -40.40 36.04
CA GLY A 625 -28.78 -39.77 34.86
C GLY A 625 -28.64 -38.24 34.96
N GLU A 626 -28.86 -37.62 36.13
CA GLU A 626 -28.77 -36.16 36.32
C GLU A 626 -27.78 -35.69 37.42
N TYR A 627 -27.20 -34.48 37.31
CA TYR A 627 -26.29 -33.89 38.32
C TYR A 627 -26.66 -32.44 38.75
N CYS A 628 -26.30 -32.05 39.99
CA CYS A 628 -26.69 -30.78 40.64
C CYS A 628 -25.64 -29.67 40.52
N VAL A 629 -26.05 -28.46 40.10
CA VAL A 629 -25.23 -27.23 40.13
C VAL A 629 -26.06 -26.07 40.70
N ASN A 630 -25.56 -25.38 41.72
CA ASN A 630 -26.24 -24.31 42.48
C ASN A 630 -27.67 -24.63 42.97
N GLY A 631 -28.01 -25.93 43.09
CA GLY A 631 -29.30 -26.40 43.58
C GLY A 631 -30.23 -27.04 42.55
N ASP A 632 -29.86 -27.08 41.25
CA ASP A 632 -30.74 -27.54 40.15
C ASP A 632 -30.15 -28.75 39.36
N CYS A 633 -31.01 -29.65 38.82
CA CYS A 633 -30.68 -30.95 38.19
C CYS A 633 -30.90 -31.03 36.65
N TYR A 634 -30.10 -31.81 35.89
CA TYR A 634 -30.14 -31.95 34.40
C TYR A 634 -29.85 -33.38 33.87
N GLY A 635 -30.55 -33.94 32.84
CA GLY A 635 -30.50 -35.39 32.48
C GLY A 635 -30.01 -35.91 31.09
N GLU A 636 -29.75 -37.24 31.03
CA GLU A 636 -29.12 -38.02 29.93
C GLU A 636 -30.07 -38.59 28.84
N GLY A 637 -29.77 -38.34 27.54
CA GLY A 637 -30.37 -38.98 26.35
C GLY A 637 -29.61 -38.61 25.05
N ASP A 638 -29.70 -39.47 24.00
CA ASP A 638 -28.98 -39.28 22.72
C ASP A 638 -29.41 -38.00 22.00
N CYS A 639 -28.51 -37.03 22.02
CA CYS A 639 -28.79 -35.67 21.60
C CYS A 639 -28.93 -35.46 20.09
N TYR A 640 -28.56 -36.44 19.23
CA TYR A 640 -28.71 -36.30 17.78
C TYR A 640 -30.17 -36.40 17.32
N GLU A 641 -31.05 -37.04 18.11
CA GLU A 641 -32.49 -37.10 17.83
C GLU A 641 -33.31 -36.17 18.73
N ALA A 642 -32.85 -35.91 19.95
CA ALA A 642 -33.59 -35.14 20.95
C ALA A 642 -33.23 -33.64 20.99
N GLY A 643 -32.06 -33.25 20.46
CA GLY A 643 -31.50 -31.91 20.58
C GLY A 643 -30.99 -31.61 22.01
N CYS A 644 -30.06 -30.66 22.13
CA CYS A 644 -29.53 -30.25 23.42
C CYS A 644 -30.21 -29.00 23.98
N PRO A 645 -30.48 -28.94 25.29
CA PRO A 645 -31.08 -27.76 25.92
C PRO A 645 -30.05 -26.61 26.03
N GLY A 646 -30.48 -25.40 25.68
CA GLY A 646 -29.64 -24.20 25.81
C GLY A 646 -28.57 -24.08 24.71
N THR A 647 -27.37 -23.66 25.09
CA THR A 647 -26.20 -23.52 24.21
C THR A 647 -25.39 -24.81 24.08
N GLN A 648 -25.80 -25.90 24.73
CA GLN A 648 -25.09 -27.18 24.79
C GLN A 648 -24.89 -27.81 23.39
N LEU A 649 -23.74 -28.46 23.20
CA LEU A 649 -23.39 -29.15 21.95
C LEU A 649 -23.66 -30.64 22.08
N CYS A 650 -24.13 -31.24 21.00
CA CYS A 650 -24.28 -32.68 20.92
C CYS A 650 -22.97 -33.30 20.40
N ARG A 651 -22.26 -34.05 21.24
CA ARG A 651 -21.07 -34.82 20.84
C ARG A 651 -21.16 -36.25 21.35
N GLU A 652 -20.84 -37.20 20.49
CA GLU A 652 -20.99 -38.64 20.74
C GLU A 652 -22.34 -39.08 21.33
N GLY A 653 -23.42 -38.33 21.05
CA GLY A 653 -24.76 -38.63 21.54
C GLY A 653 -25.00 -38.17 22.99
N VAL A 654 -24.18 -37.26 23.52
CA VAL A 654 -24.40 -36.64 24.83
C VAL A 654 -24.40 -35.12 24.69
N CYS A 655 -25.33 -34.45 25.37
CA CYS A 655 -25.30 -33.00 25.49
C CYS A 655 -24.20 -32.59 26.45
N ILE A 656 -23.16 -31.98 25.89
CA ILE A 656 -22.07 -31.40 26.65
C ILE A 656 -22.28 -29.88 26.72
N PRO A 657 -21.97 -29.22 27.86
CA PRO A 657 -21.86 -27.77 27.91
C PRO A 657 -20.97 -27.27 26.78
N ASN A 658 -21.42 -26.25 26.04
CA ASN A 658 -20.60 -25.65 25.00
C ASN A 658 -19.36 -25.04 25.66
N PRO A 659 -18.15 -25.56 25.39
CA PRO A 659 -16.93 -25.05 26.01
C PRO A 659 -16.65 -23.58 25.68
N CYS A 660 -17.27 -23.08 24.61
CA CYS A 660 -17.14 -21.71 24.12
C CYS A 660 -18.24 -20.75 24.59
N ASP A 661 -19.15 -21.20 25.46
CA ASP A 661 -20.19 -20.33 26.00
C ASP A 661 -19.58 -19.28 26.95
N GLY A 662 -19.77 -18.00 26.64
CA GLY A 662 -19.20 -16.88 27.39
C GLY A 662 -17.73 -16.55 27.11
N ILE A 663 -17.09 -17.19 26.12
CA ILE A 663 -15.71 -16.88 25.70
C ILE A 663 -15.72 -15.92 24.51
N GLU A 664 -15.17 -14.72 24.70
CA GLU A 664 -14.99 -13.73 23.64
C GLU A 664 -13.53 -13.71 23.15
N CYS A 665 -13.30 -14.08 21.89
CA CYS A 665 -11.96 -14.24 21.31
C CYS A 665 -11.45 -13.05 20.49
N GLY A 666 -12.19 -11.95 20.42
CA GLY A 666 -11.84 -10.79 19.59
C GLY A 666 -12.02 -11.03 18.07
N ASP A 667 -11.77 -10.01 17.26
CA ASP A 667 -12.19 -9.99 15.84
C ASP A 667 -11.38 -10.91 14.91
N THR A 668 -10.19 -11.36 15.34
CA THR A 668 -9.26 -12.17 14.52
C THR A 668 -9.14 -13.62 15.00
N SER A 669 -9.87 -14.00 16.04
CA SER A 669 -9.85 -15.34 16.60
C SER A 669 -11.26 -15.83 16.87
N PHE A 670 -11.47 -17.14 16.85
CA PHE A 670 -12.73 -17.76 17.17
C PHE A 670 -12.55 -18.78 18.29
N CYS A 671 -13.62 -19.08 19.01
CA CYS A 671 -13.54 -20.11 20.04
C CYS A 671 -13.74 -21.49 19.43
N ARG A 672 -12.83 -22.42 19.74
CA ARG A 672 -12.93 -23.84 19.45
C ARG A 672 -12.50 -24.64 20.67
N ASP A 673 -13.36 -25.56 21.11
CA ASP A 673 -13.15 -26.43 22.29
C ASP A 673 -12.72 -25.68 23.58
N GLY A 674 -13.22 -24.45 23.77
CA GLY A 674 -13.01 -23.65 24.98
C GLY A 674 -11.72 -22.84 24.98
N GLN A 675 -11.04 -22.76 23.84
CA GLN A 675 -9.84 -21.94 23.64
C GLN A 675 -10.03 -21.00 22.45
N CYS A 676 -9.43 -19.82 22.53
CA CYS A 676 -9.37 -18.90 21.40
C CYS A 676 -8.26 -19.33 20.44
N VAL A 677 -8.65 -19.63 19.20
CA VAL A 677 -7.76 -20.00 18.10
C VAL A 677 -7.84 -18.94 17.00
N PHE A 678 -6.73 -18.64 16.35
CA PHE A 678 -6.69 -17.60 15.32
C PHE A 678 -7.47 -18.03 14.07
N SER A 679 -8.20 -17.09 13.47
CA SER A 679 -8.92 -17.29 12.22
C SER A 679 -7.96 -17.33 11.03
N CYS A 680 -8.31 -18.12 10.02
CA CYS A 680 -7.57 -18.25 8.77
C CYS A 680 -8.10 -17.34 7.66
N ALA A 681 -9.12 -16.52 7.92
CA ALA A 681 -9.76 -15.69 6.90
C ALA A 681 -8.86 -14.61 6.28
N GLY A 682 -7.74 -14.26 6.92
CA GLY A 682 -6.73 -13.33 6.40
C GLY A 682 -5.36 -13.95 6.15
N ILE A 683 -5.24 -15.28 6.19
CA ILE A 683 -3.96 -15.99 6.11
C ILE A 683 -3.95 -16.84 4.85
N SER A 684 -3.04 -16.51 3.93
CA SER A 684 -2.76 -17.28 2.73
C SER A 684 -1.53 -18.13 2.96
N CYS A 685 -1.61 -19.44 2.69
CA CYS A 685 -0.53 -20.39 2.97
C CYS A 685 0.22 -20.83 1.70
N PRO A 686 1.52 -21.19 1.81
CA PRO A 686 2.31 -21.70 0.69
C PRO A 686 1.71 -22.94 0.02
N TYR A 687 2.02 -23.14 -1.27
CA TYR A 687 1.63 -24.36 -1.99
C TYR A 687 2.03 -25.63 -1.22
N GLY A 688 1.07 -26.52 -0.97
CA GLY A 688 1.27 -27.72 -0.13
C GLY A 688 0.83 -27.55 1.33
N GLN A 689 0.42 -26.35 1.75
CA GLN A 689 0.01 -26.05 3.12
C GLN A 689 -1.40 -25.44 3.14
N ASP A 690 -2.14 -25.71 4.21
CA ASP A 690 -3.38 -25.00 4.53
C ASP A 690 -3.23 -24.29 5.87
N CYS A 691 -4.04 -23.26 6.07
CA CYS A 691 -4.09 -22.56 7.35
C CYS A 691 -4.87 -23.38 8.37
N VAL A 692 -4.23 -23.69 9.49
CA VAL A 692 -4.81 -24.33 10.67
C VAL A 692 -4.46 -23.47 11.87
N ASP A 693 -5.46 -22.91 12.55
CA ASP A 693 -5.33 -22.13 13.79
C ASP A 693 -4.47 -20.86 13.64
N GLY A 694 -4.56 -20.25 12.46
CA GLY A 694 -3.78 -19.08 12.10
C GLY A 694 -2.30 -19.37 11.79
N GLN A 695 -1.95 -20.63 11.53
CA GLN A 695 -0.61 -21.03 11.11
C GLN A 695 -0.67 -21.88 9.85
N CYS A 696 0.28 -21.66 8.94
CA CYS A 696 0.43 -22.49 7.76
C CYS A 696 1.15 -23.79 8.14
N VAL A 697 0.46 -24.90 7.93
CA VAL A 697 0.99 -26.24 8.24
C VAL A 697 0.82 -27.13 7.01
N GLU A 698 1.77 -28.04 6.82
CA GLU A 698 1.61 -29.09 5.81
C GLU A 698 0.44 -29.99 6.22
N VAL A 699 -0.63 -29.95 5.43
CA VAL A 699 -1.78 -30.84 5.59
C VAL A 699 -1.83 -31.81 4.42
N ASN A 700 -2.44 -32.97 4.65
CA ASN A 700 -2.72 -33.89 3.56
C ASN A 700 -3.57 -33.16 2.51
N CYS A 701 -3.05 -33.08 1.28
CA CYS A 701 -3.69 -32.50 0.09
C CYS A 701 -3.61 -30.98 -0.12
N GLY A 702 -2.72 -30.27 0.57
CA GLY A 702 -2.48 -28.84 0.31
C GLY A 702 -2.21 -28.54 -1.17
N GLY A 703 -3.10 -27.76 -1.81
CA GLY A 703 -2.99 -27.35 -3.22
C GLY A 703 -3.56 -28.32 -4.27
N VAL A 704 -4.15 -29.46 -3.88
CA VAL A 704 -4.78 -30.40 -4.83
C VAL A 704 -6.29 -30.14 -4.93
N VAL A 705 -6.74 -29.56 -6.06
CA VAL A 705 -8.18 -29.38 -6.35
C VAL A 705 -8.74 -30.62 -7.04
N CYS A 706 -9.63 -31.35 -6.36
CA CYS A 706 -10.28 -32.54 -6.90
C CYS A 706 -11.54 -32.22 -7.71
N ALA A 707 -11.85 -33.05 -8.71
CA ALA A 707 -13.05 -32.88 -9.53
C ALA A 707 -14.33 -33.18 -8.72
N GLU A 708 -15.47 -32.70 -9.21
CA GLU A 708 -16.79 -32.91 -8.58
C GLU A 708 -17.05 -34.40 -8.29
N GLY A 709 -17.31 -34.74 -7.01
CA GLY A 709 -17.51 -36.13 -6.54
C GLY A 709 -16.24 -36.88 -6.08
N GLN A 710 -15.09 -36.19 -6.01
CA GLN A 710 -13.83 -36.75 -5.52
C GLN A 710 -13.36 -36.01 -4.26
N ALA A 711 -12.85 -36.75 -3.27
CA ALA A 711 -12.22 -36.21 -2.07
C ALA A 711 -10.73 -36.60 -2.07
N CYS A 712 -9.88 -35.73 -1.54
CA CYS A 712 -8.47 -36.01 -1.48
C CYS A 712 -8.12 -36.94 -0.30
N ALA A 713 -7.42 -38.03 -0.60
CA ALA A 713 -6.90 -38.98 0.37
C ALA A 713 -5.48 -39.39 -0.04
N ASP A 714 -4.53 -39.29 0.88
CA ASP A 714 -3.11 -39.58 0.65
C ASP A 714 -2.55 -38.87 -0.61
N GLU A 715 -2.72 -37.54 -0.71
CA GLU A 715 -2.24 -36.68 -1.81
C GLU A 715 -2.84 -36.99 -3.20
N THR A 716 -3.90 -37.81 -3.27
CA THR A 716 -4.56 -38.19 -4.52
C THR A 716 -6.06 -37.98 -4.45
N CYS A 717 -6.67 -37.48 -5.53
CA CYS A 717 -8.12 -37.39 -5.66
C CYS A 717 -8.72 -38.78 -5.84
N GLN A 718 -9.48 -39.25 -4.86
CA GLN A 718 -10.18 -40.53 -4.87
C GLN A 718 -11.69 -40.29 -4.91
N GLU A 719 -12.46 -41.23 -5.50
CA GLU A 719 -13.93 -41.13 -5.47
C GLU A 719 -14.43 -41.18 -4.03
N ASP A 720 -15.25 -40.20 -3.66
CA ASP A 720 -15.85 -40.14 -2.34
C ASP A 720 -17.02 -41.14 -2.26
N ASN A 721 -16.92 -42.09 -1.33
CA ASN A 721 -17.90 -43.18 -1.18
C ASN A 721 -18.98 -42.89 -0.12
N CYS A 722 -18.99 -41.69 0.45
CA CYS A 722 -19.93 -41.29 1.49
C CYS A 722 -20.68 -40.03 1.04
N ASN A 723 -22.01 -40.14 0.95
CA ASN A 723 -22.87 -39.03 0.58
C ASN A 723 -23.11 -38.13 1.80
N PRO A 724 -22.80 -36.82 1.77
CA PRO A 724 -23.04 -35.90 2.88
C PRO A 724 -24.50 -35.91 3.37
N ASP A 725 -25.45 -36.15 2.47
CA ASP A 725 -26.88 -36.20 2.77
C ASP A 725 -27.30 -37.44 3.61
N GLU A 726 -26.42 -38.43 3.80
CA GLU A 726 -26.70 -39.68 4.51
C GLU A 726 -26.20 -39.71 5.97
N CYS A 727 -25.47 -38.67 6.43
CA CYS A 727 -24.82 -38.69 7.76
C CYS A 727 -25.69 -38.28 8.96
N GLY A 728 -26.89 -37.73 8.71
CA GLY A 728 -27.80 -37.25 9.76
C GLY A 728 -27.46 -35.85 10.28
N GLU A 729 -28.40 -35.18 10.95
CA GLU A 729 -28.21 -33.82 11.47
C GLU A 729 -27.08 -33.77 12.53
N GLY A 730 -26.18 -32.78 12.42
CA GLY A 730 -25.04 -32.60 13.33
C GLY A 730 -23.80 -33.44 12.99
N ARG A 731 -23.81 -34.17 11.87
CA ARG A 731 -22.68 -34.98 11.38
C ARG A 731 -22.30 -34.61 9.96
N THR A 732 -21.01 -34.77 9.65
CA THR A 732 -20.44 -34.49 8.33
C THR A 732 -19.61 -35.68 7.84
N CYS A 733 -19.41 -35.75 6.53
CA CYS A 733 -18.63 -36.80 5.91
C CYS A 733 -17.15 -36.40 5.84
N LEU A 734 -16.27 -37.10 6.56
CA LEU A 734 -14.82 -36.89 6.51
C LEU A 734 -14.11 -38.24 6.33
N GLY A 735 -13.28 -38.34 5.30
CA GLY A 735 -12.51 -39.56 5.02
C GLY A 735 -13.37 -40.82 4.77
N GLY A 736 -14.59 -40.66 4.23
CA GLY A 736 -15.51 -41.76 3.95
C GLY A 736 -16.28 -42.29 5.17
N GLN A 737 -16.27 -41.57 6.30
CA GLN A 737 -17.03 -41.89 7.51
C GLN A 737 -17.88 -40.70 7.96
N CYS A 738 -19.08 -40.96 8.48
CA CYS A 738 -19.89 -39.95 9.15
C CYS A 738 -19.37 -39.71 10.57
N VAL A 739 -18.84 -38.51 10.81
CA VAL A 739 -18.33 -38.06 12.10
C VAL A 739 -19.06 -36.80 12.55
N ASP A 740 -18.91 -36.43 13.82
CA ASP A 740 -19.50 -35.18 14.34
C ASP A 740 -18.93 -33.98 13.59
N ASP A 741 -19.80 -33.07 13.15
CA ASP A 741 -19.37 -31.90 12.36
C ASP A 741 -18.46 -31.00 13.21
N PRO A 742 -17.16 -30.85 12.87
CA PRO A 742 -16.25 -29.98 13.60
C PRO A 742 -16.69 -28.52 13.59
N CYS A 743 -17.45 -28.10 12.58
CA CYS A 743 -18.00 -26.74 12.49
C CYS A 743 -19.27 -26.54 13.35
N SER A 744 -19.80 -27.61 13.95
CA SER A 744 -20.95 -27.53 14.86
C SER A 744 -20.55 -26.79 16.16
N GLY A 745 -21.15 -25.63 16.39
CA GLY A 745 -20.85 -24.78 17.56
C GLY A 745 -19.74 -23.76 17.37
N VAL A 746 -19.11 -23.71 16.17
CA VAL A 746 -18.13 -22.69 15.82
C VAL A 746 -18.83 -21.45 15.28
N THR A 747 -18.65 -20.32 15.95
CA THR A 747 -19.13 -19.01 15.46
C THR A 747 -17.94 -18.24 14.92
N CYS A 748 -17.89 -18.08 13.59
CA CYS A 748 -16.84 -17.30 12.95
C CYS A 748 -17.13 -15.79 13.04
N PRO A 749 -16.08 -14.95 13.05
CA PRO A 749 -16.20 -13.50 12.89
C PRO A 749 -16.96 -13.09 11.61
N ALA A 750 -17.39 -11.83 11.53
CA ALA A 750 -18.16 -11.32 10.41
C ALA A 750 -17.45 -11.52 9.05
N ASN A 751 -18.21 -11.87 8.00
CA ASN A 751 -17.74 -12.16 6.63
C ASN A 751 -16.86 -13.41 6.49
N GLN A 752 -16.93 -14.31 7.47
CA GLN A 752 -16.21 -15.58 7.46
C GLN A 752 -17.21 -16.72 7.59
N ARG A 753 -16.85 -17.88 7.06
CA ARG A 753 -17.58 -19.14 7.24
C ARG A 753 -16.66 -20.19 7.85
N CYS A 754 -17.26 -21.13 8.58
CA CYS A 754 -16.52 -22.30 9.04
C CYS A 754 -16.34 -23.29 7.89
N GLN A 755 -15.11 -23.76 7.70
CA GLN A 755 -14.76 -24.85 6.80
C GLN A 755 -13.91 -25.85 7.55
N VAL A 756 -14.13 -27.15 7.32
CA VAL A 756 -13.27 -28.20 7.86
C VAL A 756 -12.03 -28.33 6.98
N ILE A 757 -10.84 -28.15 7.56
CA ILE A 757 -9.53 -28.34 6.92
C ILE A 757 -8.79 -29.41 7.73
N ASP A 758 -8.36 -30.48 7.07
CA ASP A 758 -7.71 -31.65 7.68
C ASP A 758 -8.42 -32.18 8.95
N GLY A 759 -9.76 -32.30 8.85
CA GLY A 759 -10.60 -32.78 9.95
C GLY A 759 -10.86 -31.77 11.08
N THR A 760 -10.36 -30.54 10.96
CA THR A 760 -10.46 -29.50 12.00
C THR A 760 -11.26 -28.29 11.49
N ALA A 761 -12.13 -27.71 12.32
CA ALA A 761 -12.88 -26.52 11.95
C ALA A 761 -12.01 -25.26 11.93
N GLN A 762 -12.02 -24.57 10.80
CA GLN A 762 -11.29 -23.32 10.55
C GLN A 762 -12.27 -22.25 10.06
N CYS A 763 -12.16 -21.03 10.59
CA CYS A 763 -12.87 -19.88 10.03
C CYS A 763 -12.08 -19.32 8.85
N ILE A 764 -12.70 -19.29 7.67
CA ILE A 764 -12.14 -18.79 6.41
C ILE A 764 -13.04 -17.70 5.84
N ALA A 765 -12.54 -16.88 4.92
CA ALA A 765 -13.34 -15.85 4.27
C ALA A 765 -14.46 -16.45 3.39
N ASP A 766 -15.67 -15.88 3.43
CA ASP A 766 -16.83 -16.38 2.68
C ASP A 766 -17.07 -15.57 1.39
N TRP A 767 -16.64 -16.12 0.24
CA TRP A 767 -16.61 -15.43 -1.05
C TRP A 767 -17.78 -15.75 -2.00
N ASN A 768 -18.74 -16.60 -1.60
CA ASN A 768 -19.81 -17.09 -2.48
C ASN A 768 -21.21 -16.57 -2.08
N GLN A 769 -21.54 -15.35 -2.48
CA GLN A 769 -22.95 -14.94 -2.62
C GLN A 769 -23.36 -15.02 -4.10
N ASN A 770 -23.84 -16.21 -4.48
CA ASN A 770 -24.32 -16.58 -5.81
C ASN A 770 -25.55 -15.75 -6.26
N VAL A 771 -25.49 -15.17 -7.46
CA VAL A 771 -26.67 -14.85 -8.28
C VAL A 771 -26.71 -15.87 -9.43
N GLU A 772 -27.74 -16.72 -9.44
CA GLU A 772 -27.94 -17.77 -10.44
C GLU A 772 -28.05 -17.19 -11.88
N GLN A 773 -27.25 -17.71 -12.81
CA GLN A 773 -27.42 -17.51 -14.26
C GLN A 773 -28.14 -18.72 -14.89
N PRO A 774 -29.12 -18.52 -15.80
CA PRO A 774 -29.61 -19.57 -16.67
C PRO A 774 -28.84 -19.60 -18.01
N ASP A 775 -28.48 -20.83 -18.38
CA ASP A 775 -27.90 -21.30 -19.63
C ASP A 775 -28.77 -20.99 -20.88
N MET A 776 -28.18 -20.36 -21.91
CA MET A 776 -28.74 -20.30 -23.28
C MET A 776 -27.61 -20.12 -24.33
N GLY A 777 -27.35 -21.17 -25.12
CA GLY A 777 -26.59 -21.08 -26.36
C GLY A 777 -27.32 -20.37 -27.50
N MET A 778 -26.56 -19.89 -28.49
CA MET A 778 -26.75 -20.08 -29.96
C MET A 778 -26.13 -18.95 -30.81
N SER A 779 -25.31 -19.40 -31.78
CA SER A 779 -25.07 -18.95 -33.16
C SER A 779 -24.83 -17.49 -33.55
N GLU A 780 -23.66 -17.29 -34.16
CA GLU A 780 -23.31 -16.21 -35.07
C GLU A 780 -24.25 -16.13 -36.28
N THR A 781 -24.72 -14.92 -36.61
CA THR A 781 -24.65 -14.28 -37.94
C THR A 781 -25.43 -12.97 -37.87
N ASP A 782 -24.73 -11.83 -37.80
CA ASP A 782 -24.96 -10.66 -38.68
C ASP A 782 -23.91 -9.57 -38.39
N MET A 783 -22.93 -9.39 -39.29
CA MET A 783 -22.05 -8.23 -39.32
C MET A 783 -22.19 -7.54 -40.68
N GLY A 784 -22.93 -6.44 -40.70
CA GLY A 784 -22.90 -5.45 -41.77
C GLY A 784 -21.71 -4.52 -41.62
N SER A 785 -20.92 -4.39 -42.69
CA SER A 785 -19.77 -3.50 -42.82
C SER A 785 -20.10 -2.01 -42.71
N SER A 786 -19.19 -1.21 -42.13
CA SER A 786 -18.41 -0.19 -42.86
C SER A 786 -17.52 0.63 -41.91
N ASP A 787 -16.21 0.51 -42.14
CA ASP A 787 -15.17 1.56 -42.13
C ASP A 787 -13.88 1.13 -41.42
N SER A 788 -12.78 1.33 -42.15
CA SER A 788 -11.42 0.92 -41.86
C SER A 788 -10.81 1.78 -40.76
N ASP A 789 -10.93 1.36 -39.52
CA ASP A 789 -10.20 1.95 -38.40
C ASP A 789 -9.11 1.00 -37.90
N ALA A 790 -7.86 1.43 -38.07
CA ALA A 790 -6.67 0.76 -37.57
C ALA A 790 -6.56 0.95 -36.03
N GLY A 791 -7.36 0.18 -35.30
CA GLY A 791 -7.17 -0.08 -33.86
C GLY A 791 -6.24 -1.29 -33.64
N MET A 792 -5.65 -1.40 -32.44
CA MET A 792 -4.70 -2.45 -32.03
C MET A 792 -5.35 -3.84 -31.85
N GLY A 793 -6.43 -4.15 -32.58
CA GLY A 793 -7.13 -5.43 -32.55
C GLY A 793 -6.65 -6.36 -33.67
N GLY A 794 -5.71 -7.24 -33.37
CA GLY A 794 -5.23 -8.28 -34.30
C GLY A 794 -5.91 -9.62 -34.09
N ALA A 795 -6.66 -10.07 -35.10
CA ALA A 795 -7.29 -11.38 -35.22
C ALA A 795 -6.32 -12.56 -35.00
N GLY A 796 -6.74 -13.53 -34.18
CA GLY A 796 -6.08 -14.84 -34.00
C GLY A 796 -6.58 -15.87 -35.01
N GLY A 797 -5.65 -16.60 -35.62
CA GLY A 797 -5.89 -17.58 -36.67
C GLY A 797 -6.37 -18.94 -36.16
N GLY A 798 -7.18 -19.61 -36.99
CA GLY A 798 -7.51 -21.03 -36.86
C GLY A 798 -6.55 -21.90 -37.67
N GLY A 799 -5.75 -22.70 -36.98
CA GLY A 799 -5.08 -23.87 -37.54
C GLY A 799 -6.08 -25.03 -37.59
N SER A 800 -6.30 -25.58 -38.78
CA SER A 800 -7.18 -26.71 -39.04
C SER A 800 -6.47 -28.02 -38.73
N ASP A 801 -6.95 -28.76 -37.72
CA ASP A 801 -6.76 -30.20 -37.63
C ASP A 801 -8.01 -30.89 -38.18
N SER A 802 -7.79 -31.55 -39.30
CA SER A 802 -8.67 -32.53 -39.92
C SER A 802 -8.51 -33.88 -39.22
N ASP A 803 -9.59 -34.46 -38.69
CA ASP A 803 -9.92 -35.87 -38.90
C ASP A 803 -11.28 -36.30 -38.30
N GLY A 804 -12.01 -37.12 -39.06
CA GLY A 804 -13.11 -38.01 -38.63
C GLY A 804 -14.43 -37.31 -38.27
N GLY A 805 -15.47 -37.27 -39.10
CA GLY A 805 -16.07 -38.39 -39.82
C GLY A 805 -17.35 -38.84 -39.12
N THR A 806 -18.52 -38.57 -39.71
CA THR A 806 -19.62 -39.52 -39.98
C THR A 806 -20.93 -38.81 -40.35
N GLY A 807 -21.48 -39.22 -41.50
CA GLY A 807 -22.91 -39.35 -41.86
C GLY A 807 -23.88 -38.19 -41.57
N GLY A 808 -24.68 -37.72 -42.52
CA GLY A 808 -25.03 -38.23 -43.82
C GLY A 808 -26.42 -37.71 -44.22
N ALA A 809 -26.65 -37.80 -45.53
CA ALA A 809 -27.94 -37.86 -46.20
C ALA A 809 -28.75 -36.57 -46.43
N GLY A 810 -28.95 -36.31 -47.73
CA GLY A 810 -30.10 -35.61 -48.32
C GLY A 810 -29.72 -34.24 -48.86
N GLY A 811 -29.66 -33.97 -50.15
CA GLY A 811 -30.15 -34.66 -51.33
C GLY A 811 -30.43 -33.60 -52.40
N SER A 812 -30.28 -33.97 -53.68
CA SER A 812 -30.66 -33.22 -54.90
C SER A 812 -29.96 -31.87 -55.14
N GLY A 813 -29.39 -31.55 -56.30
CA GLY A 813 -29.33 -32.21 -57.61
C GLY A 813 -29.11 -31.14 -58.69
N GLY A 814 -28.31 -31.46 -59.71
CA GLY A 814 -28.24 -30.77 -61.01
C GLY A 814 -27.34 -29.53 -61.04
N SER A 815 -26.20 -29.59 -61.75
CA SER A 815 -26.05 -29.29 -63.19
C SER A 815 -26.16 -27.79 -63.46
N ASP A 816 -25.39 -27.13 -64.30
CA ASP A 816 -24.24 -27.39 -65.15
C ASP A 816 -23.99 -26.01 -65.79
N SER A 817 -22.84 -25.86 -66.41
CA SER A 817 -22.65 -25.03 -67.61
C SER A 817 -22.69 -23.49 -67.51
N ASP A 818 -21.50 -22.97 -67.83
CA ASP A 818 -21.25 -22.04 -68.92
C ASP A 818 -21.56 -20.54 -68.73
N GLY A 819 -20.47 -19.77 -68.74
CA GLY A 819 -20.05 -19.24 -70.03
C GLY A 819 -19.70 -17.75 -70.06
N GLY A 820 -18.52 -17.45 -70.63
CA GLY A 820 -18.17 -16.15 -71.23
C GLY A 820 -16.91 -15.53 -70.64
N THR A 821 -15.70 -15.83 -71.13
CA THR A 821 -14.96 -15.12 -72.22
C THR A 821 -14.91 -13.60 -72.02
N GLY A 822 -13.81 -12.87 -72.07
CA GLY A 822 -12.40 -12.98 -72.47
C GLY A 822 -11.84 -11.54 -72.33
N GLY A 823 -10.57 -11.17 -72.43
CA GLY A 823 -9.32 -11.78 -72.84
C GLY A 823 -8.24 -10.68 -72.85
N ALA A 824 -6.98 -11.12 -72.84
CA ALA A 824 -5.76 -10.46 -73.31
C ALA A 824 -5.34 -9.09 -72.73
N GLY A 825 -4.25 -9.11 -71.95
CA GLY A 825 -2.90 -9.00 -72.54
C GLY A 825 -2.14 -7.69 -72.33
N GLY A 826 -0.89 -7.82 -71.89
CA GLY A 826 0.24 -7.03 -72.43
C GLY A 826 0.82 -5.93 -71.54
N ASP A 827 1.92 -6.30 -70.86
CA ASP A 827 3.25 -5.67 -70.88
C ASP A 827 3.48 -4.16 -70.64
N ASP A 828 4.46 -3.97 -69.76
CA ASP A 828 5.66 -3.13 -69.89
C ASP A 828 5.69 -1.65 -69.45
N SER A 829 6.78 -1.42 -68.70
CA SER A 829 7.76 -0.31 -68.77
C SER A 829 7.57 0.97 -67.93
N ASP A 830 8.54 1.11 -67.01
CA ASP A 830 9.54 2.17 -66.87
C ASP A 830 9.20 3.68 -66.73
N ASP A 831 10.00 4.27 -65.86
CA ASP A 831 10.64 5.60 -65.89
C ASP A 831 9.87 6.89 -65.51
N GLN A 832 10.29 7.41 -64.35
CA GLN A 832 10.91 8.73 -64.10
C GLN A 832 10.20 10.07 -64.41
N SER A 833 10.48 10.98 -63.46
CA SER A 833 10.48 12.45 -63.52
C SER A 833 9.10 13.12 -63.53
N GLY A 834 8.85 14.25 -62.89
CA GLY A 834 9.70 15.24 -62.26
C GLY A 834 8.96 16.59 -62.33
N SER A 835 9.14 17.41 -61.31
CA SER A 835 9.09 18.88 -61.30
C SER A 835 7.82 19.67 -61.69
N ASP A 836 7.48 20.55 -60.73
CA ASP A 836 7.29 21.99 -60.88
C ASP A 836 5.97 22.61 -61.38
N SER A 837 5.65 23.64 -60.59
CA SER A 837 5.13 24.96 -60.96
C SER A 837 3.63 25.18 -61.14
N ASP A 838 3.16 26.06 -60.25
CA ASP A 838 2.39 27.28 -60.52
C ASP A 838 0.93 27.19 -61.02
N ALA A 839 0.09 27.68 -60.11
CA ALA A 839 -0.77 28.86 -60.28
C ALA A 839 -2.23 28.73 -60.77
N ASP A 840 -3.05 29.47 -60.02
CA ASP A 840 -4.27 30.23 -60.35
C ASP A 840 -5.56 29.51 -60.73
N SER A 841 -6.63 29.73 -59.95
CA SER A 841 -7.68 30.73 -60.28
C SER A 841 -8.88 30.71 -59.31
N ASP A 842 -9.24 31.94 -58.87
CA ASP A 842 -10.56 32.57 -58.69
C ASP A 842 -11.66 32.02 -57.74
N GLY A 843 -12.20 32.95 -56.93
CA GLY A 843 -13.61 32.94 -56.53
C GLY A 843 -14.01 33.72 -55.26
N GLU A 844 -14.22 35.05 -55.38
CA GLU A 844 -15.24 35.93 -54.75
C GLU A 844 -15.63 35.77 -53.24
N GLY A 845 -15.77 36.79 -52.38
CA GLY A 845 -15.83 38.25 -52.49
C GLY A 845 -16.31 38.93 -51.17
N CYS A 846 -16.20 40.27 -51.12
CA CYS A 846 -16.74 41.28 -50.16
C CYS A 846 -16.05 41.42 -48.77
N SER A 847 -15.14 42.39 -48.51
CA SER A 847 -15.28 43.86 -48.25
C SER A 847 -15.97 44.19 -46.90
N CYS A 848 -15.47 45.01 -45.96
CA CYS A 848 -14.82 46.34 -45.99
C CYS A 848 -13.76 46.49 -44.84
N ASP A 849 -12.55 47.05 -45.04
CA ASP A 849 -12.12 48.47 -44.94
C ASP A 849 -12.14 49.00 -43.47
N VAL A 850 -11.11 49.64 -42.85
CA VAL A 850 -10.22 50.73 -43.27
C VAL A 850 -8.96 50.82 -42.36
N GLY A 851 -7.78 50.99 -42.98
CA GLY A 851 -6.65 51.91 -42.66
C GLY A 851 -5.93 51.86 -41.30
N SER A 852 -4.67 52.24 -41.13
CA SER A 852 -3.57 52.64 -42.04
C SER A 852 -2.38 53.07 -41.15
N ASN A 853 -1.17 52.88 -41.67
CA ASN A 853 0.04 53.71 -41.49
C ASN A 853 1.08 53.45 -40.37
N ASP A 854 2.26 53.10 -40.88
CA ASP A 854 3.56 53.77 -40.74
C ASP A 854 4.47 53.53 -39.52
N THR A 855 5.61 52.91 -39.86
CA THR A 855 7.00 53.01 -39.33
C THR A 855 7.40 54.41 -38.80
N PRO A 856 8.50 54.63 -38.02
CA PRO A 856 9.83 54.00 -38.18
C PRO A 856 10.75 53.89 -36.91
N THR A 857 11.95 53.35 -37.12
CA THR A 857 13.12 53.29 -36.21
C THR A 857 13.71 54.66 -35.85
N PRO A 858 14.55 54.75 -34.78
CA PRO A 858 15.97 55.11 -35.02
C PRO A 858 17.03 54.52 -34.05
N PHE A 859 18.28 54.76 -34.46
CA PHE A 859 19.64 54.53 -33.89
C PHE A 859 19.98 55.15 -32.51
N ALA A 860 20.99 54.57 -31.82
CA ALA A 860 22.25 55.17 -31.27
C ALA A 860 22.75 54.45 -29.98
N LEU A 861 23.90 53.75 -29.98
CA LEU A 861 25.33 54.13 -29.77
C LEU A 861 25.84 54.18 -28.30
N LEU A 862 26.96 53.45 -28.06
CA LEU A 862 28.13 53.73 -27.17
C LEU A 862 27.93 53.50 -25.63
N LEU A 863 28.83 52.91 -24.81
CA LEU A 863 30.30 52.80 -24.76
C LEU A 863 30.75 51.82 -23.63
N ILE A 864 31.76 50.95 -23.90
CA ILE A 864 33.05 50.76 -23.19
C ILE A 864 33.05 50.36 -21.68
N ALA A 865 33.94 49.53 -21.11
CA ALA A 865 35.21 48.85 -21.44
C ALA A 865 35.32 47.63 -20.49
N GLY A 866 35.98 46.53 -20.87
CA GLY A 866 37.43 46.32 -20.67
C GLY A 866 37.63 45.32 -19.51
N LEU A 867 38.58 44.40 -19.46
CA LEU A 867 39.79 44.04 -20.21
C LEU A 867 39.82 42.49 -20.26
N GLY A 868 40.32 41.82 -21.29
CA GLY A 868 41.76 41.66 -21.58
C GLY A 868 42.39 40.65 -20.59
N LEU A 869 43.16 39.64 -20.96
CA LEU A 869 43.96 39.42 -22.16
C LEU A 869 44.71 38.06 -21.99
N VAL A 870 45.12 37.47 -23.12
CA VAL A 870 46.32 36.59 -23.32
C VAL A 870 46.12 35.08 -23.05
N ARG A 871 45.94 34.26 -24.09
CA ARG A 871 46.96 33.61 -24.96
C ARG A 871 47.94 32.72 -24.19
N THR A 872 47.96 31.40 -24.47
CA THR A 872 48.92 30.78 -25.41
C THR A 872 48.69 29.28 -25.59
N ARG A 873 48.76 28.82 -26.85
CA ARG A 873 49.09 27.46 -27.28
C ARG A 873 50.48 27.04 -26.76
N ILE A 874 50.73 25.74 -26.57
CA ILE A 874 51.74 24.92 -27.33
C ILE A 874 52.04 23.55 -26.64
N ARG A 875 51.86 22.48 -27.43
CA ARG A 875 52.61 21.20 -27.60
C ARG A 875 52.80 20.16 -26.47
N ARG A 876 52.24 18.98 -26.78
CA ARG A 876 52.87 17.69 -27.22
C ARG A 876 53.73 16.84 -26.26
N GLU A 877 53.44 15.54 -26.38
CA GLU A 877 54.28 14.34 -26.14
C GLU A 877 54.45 13.87 -24.69
N ARG A 878 53.61 12.90 -24.29
CA ARG A 878 54.00 11.49 -24.20
C ARG A 878 52.79 10.57 -24.30
#